data_AF-A0A7S0J4T2-F1
#
_entry.id   AF-A0A7S0J4T2-F1
#
_cell.length_a   1.000
_cell.length_b   1.000
_cell.length_c   1.000
_cell.angle_alpha   90.00
_cell.angle_beta   90.00
_cell.angle_gamma   90.00
#
_symmetry.space_group_name_H-M   'P 1'
#
loop_
_entity.id
_entity.type
_entity.pdbx_description
1 polymer ?
#
loop_
_entity_poly.entity_id
_entity_poly.type
_entity_poly.pdbx_seq_one_letter_code
_entity_poly.pdbx_strand_id
1 'polypeptide(L)'
;GKRTCGDGTAAPASCPFDFDSLDSPWKKSSMHPESVTSTAGSGYLEADELWTSRCNGLRDLLVLSDIDPHVLLVLFLPPLLFESAAFGLDFGIFRKQIWQSVLMAFPAMIVASAVTGGLLFAQTTNQAMGWTFWQCWLVGIINSATDPVAVVALLKDLGTDKNLGSLIEGESLLNDGSAVVLFTWVKNVIGYDHSTVGPSWMFSAQGDETYARYGGLVGVELLRVVAQMLLFGVLFGAAAGKICCFLLRRVYEDAIAEVSLMVGISYLLFWLSELLMGTSAVIAVVVMGLVVNEGKGAISPGSLHPIHTLFGVVAHVLNTLIFAICGSKLGIIVASGTFFEQSEFYLWATIYPIVLFARGVAVLAFFPLLRRLGTGCTWKEAVVVWWGGLRGSVGLALALVLFHTNWSNDMWGGKPFYDEQSSVQEGLAPLLCTDVPSSALLMTCMVVLLTVSVNGILMAPLLSALGLTKTPEVRRFAVRKALAMLSKRMVDFIAALQADKDLAHADWDEVSSILPLDKWRVSHQTTATTEEEAVKVANGCGGCRCKKTGPAVAGKEHDMERNAWLHTIQMERSSYLAQYEKGTLASEAFGALEASIAPLAAAANDAHKSSAEIHTMYDAAHEALVQKVVQRVECASMSVSVAWNVAIGFKHAMRDVAHLTHDDEAYAGVTTAHKASLARTGALVATLVGNHADLVKALETRYAKKLVLHQQVELLNHLLHEGVVSDLDAASLVKAPQRELHRLDAASMAHPEVRFDAASMALQAALVSTKNWVAAKFQRK
;
A
#
# COMPACT_ATOMS: atom_id res chain seq x y z
N GLY A 1 24.79 -2.84 49.54
CA GLY A 1 24.40 -1.80 50.52
C GLY A 1 23.01 -1.32 50.17
N LYS A 2 22.07 -1.38 51.13
CA LYS A 2 20.65 -1.08 50.94
C LYS A 2 20.43 0.39 50.58
N ARG A 3 19.60 0.67 49.57
CA ARG A 3 19.05 2.02 49.33
C ARG A 3 17.54 2.00 49.64
N THR A 4 17.15 2.94 50.47
CA THR A 4 15.79 3.27 50.90
C THR A 4 15.21 4.33 49.97
N CYS A 5 13.94 4.18 49.56
CA CYS A 5 13.13 5.33 49.12
C CYS A 5 12.64 6.11 50.35
N GLY A 6 12.39 7.41 50.15
CA GLY A 6 12.19 8.41 51.18
C GLY A 6 11.14 8.09 52.25
N ASP A 7 11.34 8.77 53.38
CA ASP A 7 10.41 8.94 54.50
C ASP A 7 10.51 7.91 55.64
N GLY A 8 11.71 7.36 55.87
CA GLY A 8 12.28 7.12 57.22
C GLY A 8 11.47 6.35 58.28
N THR A 9 10.38 5.66 57.91
CA THR A 9 9.54 4.89 58.83
C THR A 9 9.19 3.56 58.19
N ALA A 10 9.52 2.48 58.90
CA ALA A 10 9.40 1.11 58.44
C ALA A 10 7.93 0.73 58.14
N ALA A 11 7.70 -0.03 57.06
CA ALA A 11 6.41 -0.65 56.81
C ALA A 11 6.06 -1.64 57.95
N PRO A 12 4.80 -1.66 58.45
CA PRO A 12 4.39 -2.52 59.55
C PRO A 12 4.26 -4.00 59.13
N ALA A 13 4.59 -4.89 60.06
CA ALA A 13 4.79 -6.33 59.87
C ALA A 13 3.51 -7.18 59.68
N SER A 14 2.54 -6.76 58.86
CA SER A 14 1.29 -7.54 58.68
C SER A 14 0.63 -7.45 57.30
N CYS A 15 1.41 -7.38 56.22
CA CYS A 15 0.89 -7.67 54.87
C CYS A 15 1.09 -9.16 54.55
N PRO A 16 0.02 -9.93 54.28
CA PRO A 16 0.11 -11.37 53.98
C PRO A 16 0.43 -11.67 52.50
N PHE A 17 0.83 -10.66 51.72
CA PHE A 17 1.21 -10.82 50.31
C PHE A 17 2.72 -10.68 50.14
N ASP A 18 3.35 -11.81 49.84
CA ASP A 18 4.75 -11.88 49.42
C ASP A 18 4.85 -11.45 47.95
N PHE A 19 5.12 -10.16 47.74
CA PHE A 19 5.27 -9.58 46.40
C PHE A 19 6.50 -10.12 45.64
N ASP A 20 7.46 -10.77 46.32
CA ASP A 20 8.59 -11.43 45.66
C ASP A 20 8.17 -12.67 44.83
N SER A 21 6.97 -13.21 45.08
CA SER A 21 6.44 -14.38 44.36
C SER A 21 5.83 -14.05 42.99
N LEU A 22 5.46 -12.78 42.75
CA LEU A 22 4.91 -12.31 41.47
C LEU A 22 5.98 -11.98 40.42
N ASP A 23 7.24 -11.83 40.85
CA ASP A 23 8.39 -11.57 39.98
C ASP A 23 9.00 -12.86 39.39
N SER A 24 8.55 -14.04 39.82
CA SER A 24 9.08 -15.33 39.38
C SER A 24 8.91 -15.64 37.87
N PRO A 25 7.81 -15.24 37.18
CA PRO A 25 7.69 -15.43 35.73
C PRO A 25 8.51 -14.41 34.93
N TRP A 26 8.66 -13.19 35.47
CA TRP A 26 9.31 -12.06 34.79
C TRP A 26 10.83 -12.05 34.96
N LYS A 27 11.37 -12.64 36.04
CA LYS A 27 12.82 -12.87 36.22
C LYS A 27 13.42 -13.87 35.23
N LYS A 28 12.61 -14.63 34.48
CA LYS A 28 13.07 -15.53 33.40
C LYS A 28 13.14 -14.85 32.03
N SER A 29 12.53 -13.68 31.85
CA SER A 29 12.82 -12.81 30.71
C SER A 29 13.87 -11.80 31.15
N SER A 30 15.04 -11.82 30.51
CA SER A 30 16.12 -10.85 30.69
C SER A 30 15.74 -9.44 30.18
N MET A 31 14.66 -8.88 30.73
CA MET A 31 14.06 -7.58 30.41
C MET A 31 13.96 -6.66 31.65
N HIS A 32 14.81 -6.88 32.66
CA HIS A 32 15.09 -5.84 33.66
C HIS A 32 16.31 -5.02 33.23
N PRO A 33 16.26 -3.67 33.30
CA PRO A 33 17.40 -2.78 33.07
C PRO A 33 18.50 -2.84 34.15
N GLU A 34 18.47 -3.82 35.05
CA GLU A 34 19.42 -3.92 36.15
C GLU A 34 20.20 -5.23 36.08
N SER A 35 21.53 -5.08 36.15
CA SER A 35 22.58 -6.09 36.23
C SER A 35 23.13 -6.68 34.92
N VAL A 36 23.78 -5.84 34.11
CA VAL A 36 25.01 -6.26 33.41
C VAL A 36 26.18 -5.95 34.36
N THR A 37 26.69 -6.96 35.03
CA THR A 37 27.86 -6.85 35.92
C THR A 37 29.16 -6.74 35.11
N SER A 38 29.70 -5.54 35.11
CA SER A 38 31.11 -5.12 35.08
C SER A 38 32.17 -6.04 34.46
N THR A 39 32.82 -5.53 33.41
CA THR A 39 34.29 -5.38 33.39
C THR A 39 34.64 -4.09 32.65
N ALA A 40 35.44 -3.24 33.30
CA ALA A 40 36.05 -1.99 32.85
C ALA A 40 35.15 -0.73 32.67
N GLY A 41 35.22 0.17 33.66
CA GLY A 41 34.95 1.60 33.49
C GLY A 41 33.61 2.11 34.06
N SER A 42 33.70 2.99 35.05
CA SER A 42 32.59 3.79 35.58
C SER A 42 31.79 4.47 34.45
N GLY A 43 30.53 4.10 34.25
CA GLY A 43 29.66 4.73 33.26
C GLY A 43 28.19 4.52 33.57
N TYR A 44 27.66 5.25 34.54
CA TYR A 44 26.22 5.51 34.61
C TYR A 44 25.92 6.60 33.58
N LEU A 45 25.00 6.36 32.66
CA LEU A 45 24.48 7.41 31.77
C LEU A 45 23.65 8.38 32.63
N GLU A 46 24.13 9.60 32.81
CA GLU A 46 23.27 10.70 33.25
C GLU A 46 22.33 11.09 32.08
N ALA A 47 21.07 11.43 32.39
CA ALA A 47 20.01 11.62 31.39
C ALA A 47 20.30 12.73 30.34
N ASP A 48 21.28 13.56 30.63
CA ASP A 48 21.83 14.66 29.86
C ASP A 48 22.86 14.22 28.79
N GLU A 49 23.47 13.04 28.92
CA GLU A 49 24.33 12.48 27.87
C GLU A 49 23.54 11.92 26.68
N LEU A 50 22.26 11.57 26.88
CA LEU A 50 21.38 11.03 25.83
C LEU A 50 21.11 12.02 24.70
N TRP A 51 21.26 13.34 24.94
CA TRP A 51 20.80 14.40 24.03
C TRP A 51 21.92 15.17 23.31
N THR A 52 23.19 14.73 23.43
CA THR A 52 24.31 15.42 22.75
C THR A 52 24.56 14.86 21.33
N SER A 53 24.27 15.69 20.32
CA SER A 53 24.29 15.37 18.88
C SER A 53 25.63 14.88 18.30
N ARG A 54 26.75 14.95 19.03
CA ARG A 54 28.10 14.71 18.47
C ARG A 54 28.72 13.33 18.79
N CYS A 55 28.16 12.55 19.73
CA CYS A 55 28.76 11.27 20.14
C CYS A 55 27.83 10.04 20.03
N ASN A 56 26.53 10.22 19.79
CA ASN A 56 25.57 9.12 19.95
C ASN A 56 25.22 8.37 18.66
N GLY A 57 25.40 8.94 17.46
CA GLY A 57 24.94 8.27 16.22
C GLY A 57 25.56 6.88 15.98
N LEU A 58 26.86 6.72 16.20
CA LEU A 58 27.53 5.41 16.02
C LEU A 58 27.24 4.47 17.20
N ARG A 59 27.15 5.00 18.42
CA ARG A 59 26.84 4.25 19.65
C ARG A 59 25.39 3.75 19.67
N ASP A 60 24.44 4.56 19.21
CA ASP A 60 23.03 4.21 19.07
C ASP A 60 22.81 3.19 17.96
N LEU A 61 23.56 3.33 16.85
CA LEU A 61 23.57 2.34 15.77
C LEU A 61 24.20 1.00 16.21
N LEU A 62 25.17 1.05 17.14
CA LEU A 62 25.73 -0.13 17.81
C LEU A 62 24.69 -0.78 18.73
N VAL A 63 23.95 0.00 19.53
CA VAL A 63 22.86 -0.52 20.38
C VAL A 63 21.75 -1.14 19.53
N LEU A 64 21.39 -0.53 18.40
CA LEU A 64 20.43 -1.11 17.44
C LEU A 64 20.90 -2.45 16.88
N SER A 65 22.22 -2.66 16.80
CA SER A 65 22.81 -3.88 16.28
C SER A 65 22.76 -5.03 17.29
N ASP A 66 22.56 -4.76 18.57
CA ASP A 66 22.47 -5.77 19.65
C ASP A 66 21.02 -6.13 20.01
N ILE A 67 20.05 -5.76 19.16
CA ILE A 67 18.67 -6.21 19.32
C ILE A 67 18.57 -7.70 19.01
N ASP A 68 17.89 -8.43 19.89
CA ASP A 68 17.61 -9.85 19.72
C ASP A 68 16.95 -10.14 18.36
N PRO A 69 17.54 -11.01 17.51
CA PRO A 69 16.99 -11.25 16.19
C PRO A 69 15.67 -11.97 16.13
N HIS A 70 15.27 -12.70 17.18
CA HIS A 70 13.89 -13.20 17.27
C HIS A 70 12.91 -12.05 17.37
N VAL A 71 13.25 -10.99 18.11
CA VAL A 71 12.45 -9.77 18.15
C VAL A 71 12.45 -9.10 16.78
N LEU A 72 13.58 -9.07 16.06
CA LEU A 72 13.63 -8.54 14.68
C LEU A 72 12.73 -9.37 13.75
N LEU A 73 12.74 -10.70 13.84
CA LEU A 73 11.88 -11.56 13.01
C LEU A 73 10.39 -11.32 13.30
N VAL A 74 9.99 -11.31 14.57
CA VAL A 74 8.60 -11.13 15.00
C VAL A 74 8.10 -9.72 14.67
N LEU A 75 8.97 -8.70 14.76
CA LEU A 75 8.61 -7.31 14.48
C LEU A 75 8.55 -7.01 12.98
N PHE A 76 9.44 -7.59 12.18
CA PHE A 76 9.61 -7.18 10.78
C PHE A 76 8.86 -8.06 9.78
N LEU A 77 8.84 -9.38 9.98
CA LEU A 77 8.28 -10.29 8.98
C LEU A 77 6.75 -10.13 8.81
N PRO A 78 5.92 -10.05 9.87
CA PRO A 78 4.47 -9.97 9.68
C PRO A 78 4.02 -8.81 8.78
N PRO A 79 4.43 -7.55 8.99
CA PRO A 79 4.02 -6.46 8.13
C PRO A 79 4.61 -6.55 6.72
N LEU A 80 5.86 -6.99 6.55
CA LEU A 80 6.50 -7.16 5.24
C LEU A 80 5.77 -8.20 4.38
N LEU A 81 5.53 -9.38 4.95
CA LEU A 81 4.87 -10.48 4.26
C LEU A 81 3.41 -10.19 3.97
N PHE A 82 2.71 -9.57 4.93
CA PHE A 82 1.30 -9.22 4.76
C PHE A 82 1.11 -8.17 3.65
N GLU A 83 1.96 -7.13 3.61
CA GLU A 83 1.90 -6.11 2.56
C GLU A 83 2.01 -6.74 1.17
N SER A 84 3.05 -7.56 0.96
CA SER A 84 3.33 -8.13 -0.36
C SER A 84 2.26 -9.16 -0.77
N ALA A 85 1.73 -9.94 0.19
CA ALA A 85 0.64 -10.89 -0.06
C ALA A 85 -0.72 -10.21 -0.33
N ALA A 86 -1.07 -9.20 0.46
CA ALA A 86 -2.37 -8.55 0.42
C ALA A 86 -2.48 -7.51 -0.71
N PHE A 87 -1.40 -6.76 -0.95
CA PHE A 87 -1.41 -5.59 -1.85
C PHE A 87 -0.42 -5.68 -3.01
N GLY A 88 0.75 -6.30 -2.83
CA GLY A 88 1.77 -6.43 -3.89
C GLY A 88 1.28 -7.22 -5.10
N LEU A 89 0.63 -8.37 -4.84
CA LEU A 89 0.16 -9.29 -5.89
C LEU A 89 -1.23 -8.95 -6.46
N ASP A 90 -1.38 -9.14 -7.78
CA ASP A 90 -2.68 -9.27 -8.43
C ASP A 90 -3.19 -10.71 -8.29
N PHE A 91 -4.13 -10.94 -7.36
CA PHE A 91 -4.66 -12.28 -7.07
C PHE A 91 -5.28 -12.95 -8.30
N GLY A 92 -5.86 -12.20 -9.25
CA GLY A 92 -6.49 -12.75 -10.44
C GLY A 92 -5.48 -13.41 -11.39
N ILE A 93 -4.29 -12.81 -11.52
CA ILE A 93 -3.17 -13.34 -12.30
C ILE A 93 -2.45 -14.44 -11.49
N PHE A 94 -2.14 -14.15 -10.23
CA PHE A 94 -1.45 -15.07 -9.33
C PHE A 94 -2.17 -16.42 -9.19
N ARG A 95 -3.51 -16.43 -9.09
CA ARG A 95 -4.30 -17.66 -9.02
C ARG A 95 -4.07 -18.60 -10.21
N LYS A 96 -3.81 -18.06 -11.41
CA LYS A 96 -3.46 -18.85 -12.60
C LYS A 96 -2.03 -19.39 -12.54
N GLN A 97 -1.14 -18.69 -11.83
CA GLN A 97 0.30 -18.98 -11.75
C GLN A 97 0.72 -19.69 -10.46
N ILE A 98 -0.20 -19.95 -9.52
CA ILE A 98 0.11 -20.47 -8.18
C ILE A 98 1.00 -21.72 -8.21
N TRP A 99 0.77 -22.63 -9.17
CA TRP A 99 1.59 -23.83 -9.32
C TRP A 99 3.00 -23.56 -9.83
N GLN A 100 3.19 -22.51 -10.66
CA GLN A 100 4.53 -22.07 -11.07
C GLN A 100 5.28 -21.45 -9.88
N SER A 101 4.61 -20.61 -9.08
CA SER A 101 5.20 -20.00 -7.88
C SER A 101 5.56 -21.05 -6.83
N VAL A 102 4.68 -22.02 -6.55
CA VAL A 102 4.95 -23.13 -5.61
C VAL A 102 6.11 -24.01 -6.09
N LEU A 103 6.19 -24.31 -7.39
CA LEU A 103 7.28 -25.09 -7.96
C LEU A 103 8.64 -24.39 -7.76
N MET A 104 8.68 -23.07 -7.88
CA MET A 104 9.91 -22.31 -7.68
C MET A 104 10.26 -22.14 -6.19
N ALA A 105 9.27 -21.80 -5.38
CA ALA A 105 9.46 -21.48 -3.96
C ALA A 105 9.84 -22.69 -3.10
N PHE A 106 9.46 -23.91 -3.50
CA PHE A 106 9.75 -25.12 -2.72
C PHE A 106 10.80 -26.01 -3.39
N PRO A 107 10.49 -26.83 -4.41
CA PRO A 107 11.46 -27.80 -4.92
C PRO A 107 12.64 -27.13 -5.63
N ALA A 108 12.44 -26.05 -6.40
CA ALA A 108 13.56 -25.35 -7.03
C ALA A 108 14.48 -24.69 -5.99
N MET A 109 13.91 -24.07 -4.96
CA MET A 109 14.66 -23.51 -3.83
C MET A 109 15.44 -24.58 -3.03
N ILE A 110 14.85 -25.75 -2.74
CA ILE A 110 15.54 -26.85 -2.07
C ILE A 110 16.75 -27.30 -2.90
N VAL A 111 16.57 -27.46 -4.22
CA VAL A 111 17.68 -27.80 -5.12
C VAL A 111 18.74 -26.69 -5.12
N ALA A 112 18.35 -25.42 -5.25
CA ALA A 112 19.29 -24.29 -5.26
C ALA A 112 20.08 -24.16 -3.95
N SER A 113 19.43 -24.29 -2.80
CA SER A 113 20.07 -24.25 -1.48
C SER A 113 20.98 -25.45 -1.27
N ALA A 114 20.57 -26.66 -1.66
CA ALA A 114 21.39 -27.87 -1.53
C ALA A 114 22.62 -27.84 -2.45
N VAL A 115 22.49 -27.35 -3.68
CA VAL A 115 23.62 -27.15 -4.60
C VAL A 115 24.59 -26.11 -4.03
N THR A 116 24.08 -25.00 -3.49
CA THR A 116 24.90 -23.99 -2.82
C THR A 116 25.66 -24.61 -1.64
N GLY A 117 24.97 -25.35 -0.76
CA GLY A 117 25.57 -26.02 0.38
C GLY A 117 26.59 -27.08 -0.01
N GLY A 118 26.33 -27.87 -1.06
CA GLY A 118 27.26 -28.88 -1.56
C GLY A 118 28.54 -28.29 -2.15
N LEU A 119 28.43 -27.19 -2.90
CA LEU A 119 29.59 -26.48 -3.46
C LEU A 119 30.42 -25.82 -2.34
N LEU A 120 29.77 -25.21 -1.35
CA LEU A 120 30.45 -24.67 -0.17
C LEU A 120 31.12 -25.75 0.67
N PHE A 121 30.47 -26.90 0.84
CA PHE A 121 31.04 -28.04 1.57
C PHE A 121 32.28 -28.59 0.86
N ALA A 122 32.24 -28.72 -0.46
CA ALA A 122 33.41 -29.13 -1.24
C ALA A 122 34.58 -28.15 -1.08
N GLN A 123 34.30 -26.84 -1.08
CA GLN A 123 35.30 -25.80 -0.92
C GLN A 123 35.92 -25.77 0.49
N THR A 124 35.09 -25.81 1.52
CA THR A 124 35.53 -25.77 2.93
C THR A 124 36.28 -27.03 3.34
N THR A 125 35.92 -28.20 2.76
CA THR A 125 36.67 -29.45 2.93
C THR A 125 38.07 -29.35 2.33
N ASN A 126 38.20 -28.78 1.13
CA ASN A 126 39.51 -28.58 0.48
C ASN A 126 40.40 -27.58 1.23
N GLN A 127 39.81 -26.66 1.99
CA GLN A 127 40.51 -25.66 2.79
C GLN A 127 40.73 -26.08 4.26
N ALA A 128 40.39 -27.33 4.62
CA ALA A 128 40.51 -27.87 5.98
C ALA A 128 39.77 -27.08 7.07
N MET A 129 38.69 -26.36 6.72
CA MET A 129 37.91 -25.53 7.65
C MET A 129 36.98 -26.35 8.57
N GLY A 130 36.74 -27.63 8.27
CA GLY A 130 35.98 -28.54 9.15
C GLY A 130 34.46 -28.35 9.17
N TRP A 131 33.89 -27.57 8.26
CA TRP A 131 32.45 -27.34 8.20
C TRP A 131 31.69 -28.60 7.77
N THR A 132 30.57 -28.89 8.43
CA THR A 132 29.68 -29.99 8.04
C THR A 132 28.76 -29.58 6.90
N PHE A 133 28.29 -30.54 6.10
CA PHE A 133 27.33 -30.27 5.02
C PHE A 133 26.09 -29.52 5.50
N TRP A 134 25.57 -29.84 6.69
CA TRP A 134 24.39 -29.19 7.26
C TRP A 134 24.62 -27.69 7.52
N GLN A 135 25.81 -27.32 7.97
CA GLN A 135 26.20 -25.92 8.18
C GLN A 135 26.30 -25.17 6.85
N CYS A 136 26.93 -25.78 5.84
CA CYS A 136 26.99 -25.22 4.49
C CYS A 136 25.60 -25.11 3.85
N TRP A 137 24.72 -26.09 4.07
CA TRP A 137 23.35 -26.05 3.55
C TRP A 137 22.51 -24.97 4.23
N LEU A 138 22.71 -24.73 5.53
CA LEU A 138 22.08 -23.61 6.24
C LEU A 138 22.44 -22.26 5.59
N VAL A 139 23.71 -22.05 5.22
CA VAL A 139 24.14 -20.87 4.44
C VAL A 139 23.46 -20.82 3.07
N GLY A 140 23.31 -21.97 2.41
CA GLY A 140 22.57 -22.09 1.17
C GLY A 140 21.09 -21.74 1.28
N ILE A 141 20.43 -22.08 2.40
CA ILE A 141 19.02 -21.76 2.68
C ILE A 141 18.87 -20.25 2.91
N ILE A 142 19.72 -19.65 3.74
CA ILE A 142 19.72 -18.20 4.00
C ILE A 142 19.87 -17.42 2.68
N ASN A 143 20.81 -17.83 1.84
CA ASN A 143 21.07 -17.22 0.54
C ASN A 143 20.08 -17.65 -0.55
N SER A 144 19.04 -18.42 -0.23
CA SER A 144 18.00 -18.81 -1.19
C SER A 144 16.74 -17.94 -1.11
N ALA A 145 16.52 -17.18 -0.03
CA ALA A 145 15.48 -16.15 0.07
C ALA A 145 15.68 -15.06 -1.01
N THR A 146 14.60 -14.51 -1.57
CA THR A 146 14.65 -13.57 -2.71
C THR A 146 13.80 -12.35 -2.44
N ASP A 147 14.24 -11.20 -2.95
CA ASP A 147 13.52 -9.94 -2.82
C ASP A 147 13.45 -9.23 -4.18
N PRO A 148 12.32 -9.31 -4.89
CA PRO A 148 12.19 -8.83 -6.24
C PRO A 148 11.69 -7.39 -6.28
N VAL A 149 11.58 -6.68 -5.15
CA VAL A 149 10.96 -5.35 -5.08
C VAL A 149 11.54 -4.41 -6.13
N ALA A 150 12.87 -4.35 -6.27
CA ALA A 150 13.52 -3.50 -7.27
C ALA A 150 13.28 -3.97 -8.72
N VAL A 151 13.23 -5.28 -8.96
CA VAL A 151 13.00 -5.84 -10.30
C VAL A 151 11.55 -5.67 -10.73
N VAL A 152 10.60 -5.89 -9.83
CA VAL A 152 9.17 -5.73 -10.08
C VAL A 152 8.83 -4.26 -10.32
N ALA A 153 9.42 -3.33 -9.56
CA ALA A 153 9.30 -1.90 -9.81
C ALA A 153 9.80 -1.55 -11.23
N LEU A 154 10.98 -2.04 -11.62
CA LEU A 154 11.54 -1.82 -12.95
C LEU A 154 10.66 -2.42 -14.08
N LEU A 155 10.10 -3.62 -13.87
CA LEU A 155 9.19 -4.26 -14.83
C LEU A 155 7.89 -3.45 -15.01
N LYS A 156 7.38 -2.86 -13.92
CA LYS A 156 6.21 -1.96 -13.93
C LYS A 156 6.54 -0.67 -14.71
N ASP A 157 7.70 -0.06 -14.47
CA ASP A 157 8.15 1.16 -15.16
C ASP A 157 8.37 0.95 -16.67
N LEU A 158 8.91 -0.21 -17.05
CA LEU A 158 9.16 -0.58 -18.45
C LEU A 158 7.92 -1.11 -19.19
N GLY A 159 6.79 -1.27 -18.49
CA GLY A 159 5.53 -1.75 -19.08
C GLY A 159 5.59 -3.20 -19.57
N THR A 160 6.44 -4.03 -18.96
CA THR A 160 6.59 -5.47 -19.28
C THR A 160 5.32 -6.26 -18.90
N ASP A 161 5.23 -7.53 -19.33
CA ASP A 161 4.07 -8.38 -19.06
C ASP A 161 3.78 -8.49 -17.54
N LYS A 162 2.53 -8.19 -17.16
CA LYS A 162 2.05 -8.30 -15.78
C LYS A 162 2.16 -9.74 -15.26
N ASN A 163 2.09 -10.73 -16.15
CA ASN A 163 2.28 -12.14 -15.79
C ASN A 163 3.70 -12.41 -15.26
N LEU A 164 4.72 -11.78 -15.83
CA LEU A 164 6.11 -11.97 -15.39
C LEU A 164 6.35 -11.30 -14.03
N GLY A 165 5.82 -10.09 -13.84
CA GLY A 165 5.88 -9.40 -12.55
C GLY A 165 5.20 -10.21 -11.44
N SER A 166 3.96 -10.68 -11.67
CA SER A 166 3.22 -11.49 -10.71
C SER A 166 3.89 -12.84 -10.42
N LEU A 167 4.57 -13.45 -11.40
CA LEU A 167 5.30 -14.70 -11.21
C LEU A 167 6.51 -14.50 -10.31
N ILE A 168 7.31 -13.46 -10.54
CA ILE A 168 8.53 -13.16 -9.77
C ILE A 168 8.15 -12.74 -8.33
N GLU A 169 7.14 -11.89 -8.19
CA GLU A 169 6.64 -11.46 -6.88
C GLU A 169 6.04 -12.64 -6.09
N GLY A 170 5.30 -13.53 -6.77
CA GLY A 170 4.74 -14.73 -6.16
C GLY A 170 5.79 -15.80 -5.81
N GLU A 171 6.86 -15.93 -6.61
CA GLU A 171 8.01 -16.78 -6.29
C GLU A 171 8.67 -16.32 -5.00
N SER A 172 9.04 -15.04 -4.92
CA SER A 172 9.70 -14.48 -3.74
C SER A 172 8.87 -14.56 -2.47
N LEU A 173 7.59 -14.15 -2.54
CA LEU A 173 6.73 -14.16 -1.35
C LEU A 173 6.63 -15.56 -0.73
N LEU A 174 6.46 -16.59 -1.57
CA LEU A 174 6.39 -17.97 -1.09
C LEU A 174 7.78 -18.50 -0.68
N ASN A 175 8.83 -18.07 -1.38
CA ASN A 175 10.21 -18.45 -1.15
C ASN A 175 10.76 -17.92 0.19
N ASP A 176 10.36 -16.72 0.61
CA ASP A 176 10.70 -16.17 1.92
C ASP A 176 10.12 -17.04 3.05
N GLY A 177 8.91 -17.56 2.87
CA GLY A 177 8.29 -18.49 3.81
C GLY A 177 8.93 -19.87 3.84
N SER A 178 9.30 -20.43 2.69
CA SER A 178 10.01 -21.71 2.64
C SER A 178 11.44 -21.60 3.17
N ALA A 179 12.12 -20.46 2.99
CA ALA A 179 13.42 -20.16 3.60
C ALA A 179 13.40 -20.24 5.12
N VAL A 180 12.44 -19.59 5.76
CA VAL A 180 12.31 -19.62 7.23
C VAL A 180 11.98 -21.03 7.73
N VAL A 181 11.14 -21.78 7.01
CA VAL A 181 10.78 -23.17 7.38
C VAL A 181 11.98 -24.11 7.27
N LEU A 182 12.69 -24.07 6.14
CA LEU A 182 13.89 -24.91 5.93
C LEU A 182 15.01 -24.51 6.89
N PHE A 183 15.19 -23.21 7.16
CA PHE A 183 16.15 -22.71 8.13
C PHE A 183 15.87 -23.28 9.52
N THR A 184 14.61 -23.21 9.97
CA THR A 184 14.20 -23.73 11.28
C THR A 184 14.39 -25.24 11.36
N TRP A 185 14.05 -25.98 10.30
CA TRP A 185 14.24 -27.43 10.27
C TRP A 185 15.72 -27.83 10.31
N VAL A 186 16.57 -27.26 9.45
CA VAL A 186 18.02 -27.56 9.44
C VAL A 186 18.66 -27.14 10.76
N LYS A 187 18.30 -25.98 11.29
CA LYS A 187 18.73 -25.51 12.63
C LYS A 187 18.44 -26.57 13.69
N ASN A 188 17.23 -27.12 13.72
CA ASN A 188 16.84 -28.14 14.70
C ASN A 188 17.55 -29.48 14.47
N VAL A 189 17.77 -29.89 13.21
CA VAL A 189 18.50 -31.13 12.86
C VAL A 189 19.97 -31.08 13.31
N ILE A 190 20.59 -29.89 13.28
CA ILE A 190 21.97 -29.70 13.75
C ILE A 190 22.08 -29.83 15.29
N GLY A 191 20.96 -29.90 16.03
CA GLY A 191 20.95 -30.05 17.49
C GLY A 191 20.92 -28.73 18.25
N TYR A 192 20.42 -27.67 17.61
CA TYR A 192 20.18 -26.37 18.24
C TYR A 192 19.07 -26.46 19.29
N ASP A 193 19.39 -26.33 20.58
CA ASP A 193 18.42 -26.12 21.65
C ASP A 193 18.71 -24.81 22.38
N HIS A 194 17.77 -23.87 22.29
CA HIS A 194 17.28 -23.09 23.43
C HIS A 194 16.05 -22.27 23.00
N SER A 195 14.98 -22.42 23.77
CA SER A 195 13.95 -21.39 24.05
C SER A 195 12.79 -21.19 23.06
N THR A 196 12.34 -22.20 22.33
CA THR A 196 10.90 -22.35 22.10
C THR A 196 10.53 -23.79 22.41
N VAL A 197 10.02 -24.03 23.62
CA VAL A 197 9.41 -25.31 23.96
C VAL A 197 8.15 -25.43 23.12
N GLY A 198 8.30 -25.93 21.90
CA GLY A 198 7.19 -26.44 21.12
C GLY A 198 6.44 -27.46 21.98
N PRO A 199 5.11 -27.50 21.94
CA PRO A 199 4.34 -28.38 22.79
C PRO A 199 4.80 -29.84 22.61
N SER A 200 4.77 -30.63 23.68
CA SER A 200 5.47 -31.93 23.83
C SER A 200 5.17 -32.99 22.77
N TRP A 201 4.17 -32.78 21.92
CA TRP A 201 3.83 -33.61 20.75
C TRP A 201 4.65 -33.28 19.49
N MET A 202 5.35 -32.14 19.47
CA MET A 202 6.26 -31.70 18.41
C MET A 202 7.63 -32.37 18.53
N PHE A 203 8.10 -32.67 19.75
CA PHE A 203 9.31 -33.46 19.98
C PHE A 203 8.91 -34.91 20.22
N SER A 204 9.33 -35.83 19.36
CA SER A 204 9.19 -37.26 19.70
C SER A 204 10.13 -37.56 20.86
N ALA A 205 9.56 -37.83 22.03
CA ALA A 205 10.18 -38.53 23.17
C ALA A 205 11.66 -38.20 23.41
N GLN A 206 11.89 -37.27 24.32
CA GLN A 206 13.13 -37.17 25.08
C GLN A 206 13.37 -38.52 25.79
N GLY A 207 14.30 -39.32 25.28
CA GLY A 207 14.72 -40.57 25.90
C GLY A 207 14.75 -41.75 24.94
N ASP A 208 15.77 -41.79 24.07
CA ASP A 208 16.56 -43.01 23.88
C ASP A 208 17.74 -42.70 22.94
N GLU A 209 18.95 -43.10 23.36
CA GLU A 209 20.21 -43.04 22.60
C GLU A 209 20.18 -43.82 21.25
N THR A 210 19.01 -44.34 20.88
CA THR A 210 18.77 -45.19 19.71
C THR A 210 18.59 -44.37 18.40
N TYR A 211 18.32 -43.07 18.48
CA TYR A 211 18.15 -42.20 17.28
C TYR A 211 19.45 -41.98 16.49
N ALA A 212 20.62 -42.04 17.13
CA ALA A 212 21.91 -41.92 16.45
C ALA A 212 22.24 -43.13 15.53
N ARG A 213 21.51 -44.26 15.66
CA ARG A 213 21.83 -45.51 14.97
C ARG A 213 20.97 -45.80 13.73
N TYR A 214 19.87 -45.08 13.53
CA TYR A 214 18.99 -45.26 12.37
C TYR A 214 18.98 -44.01 11.47
N GLY A 215 20.00 -43.90 10.61
CA GLY A 215 20.05 -42.94 9.48
C GLY A 215 18.97 -43.15 8.41
N GLY A 216 17.82 -43.75 8.75
CA GLY A 216 16.70 -44.05 7.85
C GLY A 216 15.41 -43.25 8.11
N LEU A 217 15.30 -42.48 9.19
CA LEU A 217 14.08 -41.73 9.55
C LEU A 217 14.13 -40.21 9.28
N VAL A 218 15.25 -39.68 8.78
CA VAL A 218 15.40 -38.24 8.47
C VAL A 218 14.35 -37.79 7.43
N GLY A 219 14.03 -38.64 6.45
CA GLY A 219 13.00 -38.34 5.45
C GLY A 219 11.57 -38.33 6.01
N VAL A 220 11.28 -39.14 7.04
CA VAL A 220 9.95 -39.20 7.67
C VAL A 220 9.73 -37.98 8.56
N GLU A 221 10.74 -37.54 9.32
CA GLU A 221 10.66 -36.28 10.09
C GLU A 221 10.63 -35.05 9.20
N LEU A 222 11.37 -35.01 8.08
CA LEU A 222 11.25 -33.93 7.10
C LEU A 222 9.83 -33.89 6.52
N LEU A 223 9.26 -35.03 6.13
CA LEU A 223 7.91 -35.10 5.62
C LEU A 223 6.89 -34.69 6.68
N ARG A 224 7.09 -35.07 7.94
CA ARG A 224 6.24 -34.68 9.07
C ARG A 224 6.31 -33.18 9.32
N VAL A 225 7.50 -32.59 9.42
CA VAL A 225 7.71 -31.16 9.66
C VAL A 225 7.19 -30.33 8.49
N VAL A 226 7.46 -30.72 7.24
CA VAL A 226 6.95 -30.02 6.05
C VAL A 226 5.43 -30.15 5.97
N ALA A 227 4.87 -31.34 6.14
CA ALA A 227 3.41 -31.51 6.13
C ALA A 227 2.75 -30.73 7.26
N GLN A 228 3.30 -30.76 8.47
CA GLN A 228 2.76 -30.04 9.62
C GLN A 228 2.88 -28.53 9.43
N MET A 229 4.07 -28.01 9.15
CA MET A 229 4.31 -26.56 9.05
C MET A 229 3.59 -25.93 7.86
N LEU A 230 3.42 -26.68 6.75
CA LEU A 230 2.83 -26.18 5.52
C LEU A 230 1.29 -26.37 5.50
N LEU A 231 0.77 -27.55 5.86
CA LEU A 231 -0.68 -27.78 5.83
C LEU A 231 -1.40 -26.98 6.92
N PHE A 232 -0.91 -27.02 8.17
CA PHE A 232 -1.57 -26.28 9.24
C PHE A 232 -1.34 -24.77 9.11
N GLY A 233 -0.17 -24.33 8.63
CA GLY A 233 0.07 -22.91 8.32
C GLY A 233 -0.92 -22.38 7.27
N VAL A 234 -1.14 -23.14 6.19
CA VAL A 234 -2.13 -22.79 5.15
C VAL A 234 -3.55 -22.79 5.70
N LEU A 235 -3.96 -23.83 6.44
CA LEU A 235 -5.31 -23.91 7.00
C LEU A 235 -5.60 -22.78 8.00
N PHE A 236 -4.63 -22.50 8.88
CA PHE A 236 -4.78 -21.48 9.91
C PHE A 236 -4.73 -20.06 9.34
N GLY A 237 -3.82 -19.80 8.40
CA GLY A 237 -3.77 -18.55 7.64
C GLY A 237 -5.06 -18.32 6.85
N ALA A 238 -5.62 -19.36 6.22
CA ALA A 238 -6.88 -19.25 5.49
C ALA A 238 -8.06 -18.96 6.43
N ALA A 239 -8.12 -19.62 7.59
CA ALA A 239 -9.14 -19.36 8.61
C ALA A 239 -9.05 -17.92 9.14
N ALA A 240 -7.86 -17.47 9.52
CA ALA A 240 -7.61 -16.11 10.00
C ALA A 240 -7.93 -15.06 8.93
N GLY A 241 -7.58 -15.32 7.66
CA GLY A 241 -7.94 -14.46 6.53
C GLY A 241 -9.46 -14.34 6.34
N LYS A 242 -10.21 -15.45 6.43
CA LYS A 242 -11.68 -15.41 6.35
C LYS A 242 -12.30 -14.66 7.53
N ILE A 243 -11.76 -14.83 8.73
CA ILE A 243 -12.17 -14.07 9.93
C ILE A 243 -11.89 -12.57 9.74
N CYS A 244 -10.70 -12.22 9.24
CA CYS A 244 -10.33 -10.84 8.95
C CYS A 244 -11.30 -10.22 7.93
N CYS A 245 -11.56 -10.88 6.79
CA CYS A 245 -12.54 -10.41 5.82
C CYS A 245 -13.96 -10.29 6.40
N PHE A 246 -14.37 -11.20 7.28
CA PHE A 246 -15.67 -11.12 7.95
C PHE A 246 -15.76 -9.89 8.86
N LEU A 247 -14.71 -9.59 9.62
CA LEU A 247 -14.64 -8.43 10.51
C LEU A 247 -14.52 -7.12 9.73
N LEU A 248 -13.75 -7.09 8.64
CA LEU A 248 -13.63 -5.93 7.75
C LEU A 248 -14.98 -5.56 7.16
N ARG A 249 -15.83 -6.52 6.76
CA ARG A 249 -17.21 -6.23 6.30
C ARG A 249 -18.12 -5.60 7.35
N ARG A 250 -17.73 -5.62 8.64
CA ARG A 250 -18.50 -5.00 9.73
C ARG A 250 -18.04 -3.58 10.04
N VAL A 251 -16.86 -3.18 9.58
CA VAL A 251 -16.30 -1.85 9.72
C VAL A 251 -16.49 -1.16 8.37
N TYR A 252 -17.06 0.05 8.34
CA TYR A 252 -17.35 0.74 7.08
C TYR A 252 -16.82 2.17 7.12
N GLU A 253 -16.00 2.53 6.13
CA GLU A 253 -15.44 3.89 5.92
C GLU A 253 -14.59 4.43 7.07
N ASP A 254 -14.02 3.56 7.90
CA ASP A 254 -13.01 3.94 8.91
C ASP A 254 -11.66 3.27 8.61
N ALA A 255 -10.79 4.02 7.93
CA ALA A 255 -9.46 3.53 7.56
C ALA A 255 -8.60 3.16 8.77
N ILE A 256 -8.74 3.84 9.91
CA ILE A 256 -7.90 3.58 11.09
C ILE A 256 -8.32 2.25 11.72
N ALA A 257 -9.62 2.01 11.84
CA ALA A 257 -10.13 0.74 12.37
C ALA A 257 -9.79 -0.44 11.46
N GLU A 258 -9.93 -0.28 10.13
CA GLU A 258 -9.57 -1.32 9.15
C GLU A 258 -8.06 -1.66 9.18
N VAL A 259 -7.19 -0.65 9.21
CA VAL A 259 -5.74 -0.84 9.37
C VAL A 259 -5.43 -1.57 10.67
N SER A 260 -5.97 -1.08 11.79
CA SER A 260 -5.69 -1.62 13.12
C SER A 260 -6.12 -3.08 13.24
N LEU A 261 -7.23 -3.44 12.60
CA LEU A 261 -7.72 -4.81 12.52
C LEU A 261 -6.77 -5.70 11.70
N MET A 262 -6.33 -5.26 10.53
CA MET A 262 -5.41 -6.04 9.68
C MET A 262 -4.07 -6.28 10.37
N VAL A 263 -3.48 -5.23 10.96
CA VAL A 263 -2.23 -5.31 11.73
C VAL A 263 -2.42 -6.18 12.96
N GLY A 264 -3.49 -5.96 13.73
CA GLY A 264 -3.77 -6.74 14.94
C GLY A 264 -3.92 -8.23 14.67
N ILE A 265 -4.67 -8.61 13.62
CA ILE A 265 -4.85 -10.02 13.26
C ILE A 265 -3.57 -10.62 12.68
N SER A 266 -2.79 -9.89 11.86
CA SER A 266 -1.55 -10.43 11.29
C SER A 266 -0.50 -10.74 12.35
N TYR A 267 -0.32 -9.85 13.34
CA TYR A 267 0.57 -10.10 14.48
C TYR A 267 0.02 -11.21 15.39
N LEU A 268 -1.27 -11.18 15.72
CA LEU A 268 -1.89 -12.22 16.53
C LEU A 268 -1.74 -13.60 15.86
N LEU A 269 -1.98 -13.67 14.55
CA LEU A 269 -1.79 -14.88 13.76
C LEU A 269 -0.35 -15.38 13.82
N PHE A 270 0.63 -14.49 13.68
CA PHE A 270 2.05 -14.84 13.76
C PHE A 270 2.36 -15.50 15.11
N TRP A 271 2.02 -14.83 16.21
CA TRP A 271 2.25 -15.32 17.57
C TRP A 271 1.51 -16.62 17.88
N LEU A 272 0.22 -16.74 17.51
CA LEU A 272 -0.57 -17.96 17.75
C LEU A 272 -0.03 -19.15 16.94
N SER A 273 0.42 -18.90 15.70
CA SER A 273 0.97 -19.94 14.82
C SER A 273 2.25 -20.53 15.40
N GLU A 274 3.10 -19.70 15.98
CA GLU A 274 4.38 -20.07 16.59
C GLU A 274 4.17 -20.74 17.97
N LEU A 275 3.42 -20.12 18.88
CA LEU A 275 3.28 -20.57 20.27
C LEU A 275 2.36 -21.78 20.46
N LEU A 276 1.19 -21.79 19.81
CA LEU A 276 0.14 -22.78 20.13
C LEU A 276 0.21 -24.03 19.29
N MET A 277 0.52 -23.87 18.00
CA MET A 277 0.37 -24.93 17.01
C MET A 277 1.69 -25.43 16.44
N GLY A 278 2.81 -24.73 16.70
CA GLY A 278 4.10 -25.09 16.13
C GLY A 278 4.06 -25.15 14.59
N THR A 279 3.35 -24.20 13.99
CA THR A 279 3.16 -24.09 12.53
C THR A 279 4.02 -22.97 11.99
N SER A 280 4.22 -22.91 10.67
CA SER A 280 4.95 -21.79 10.09
C SER A 280 4.13 -20.50 10.19
N ALA A 281 4.47 -19.65 11.15
CA ALA A 281 3.89 -18.32 11.34
C ALA A 281 3.99 -17.47 10.08
N VAL A 282 5.11 -17.58 9.37
CA VAL A 282 5.36 -16.90 8.10
C VAL A 282 4.37 -17.32 7.02
N ILE A 283 4.21 -18.63 6.80
CA ILE A 283 3.24 -19.14 5.79
C ILE A 283 1.81 -18.78 6.19
N ALA A 284 1.48 -18.82 7.48
CA ALA A 284 0.16 -18.43 7.97
C ALA A 284 -0.17 -16.97 7.62
N VAL A 285 0.75 -16.03 7.88
CA VAL A 285 0.57 -14.61 7.55
C VAL A 285 0.48 -14.38 6.04
N VAL A 286 1.32 -15.06 5.24
CA VAL A 286 1.25 -14.99 3.77
C VAL A 286 -0.11 -15.45 3.26
N VAL A 287 -0.61 -16.60 3.74
CA VAL A 287 -1.91 -17.15 3.31
C VAL A 287 -3.06 -16.27 3.77
N MET A 288 -2.99 -15.70 4.99
CA MET A 288 -3.95 -14.69 5.45
C MET A 288 -3.98 -13.49 4.49
N GLY A 289 -2.82 -12.94 4.13
CA GLY A 289 -2.70 -11.83 3.19
C GLY A 289 -3.29 -12.16 1.82
N LEU A 290 -3.02 -13.36 1.29
CA LEU A 290 -3.61 -13.83 0.02
C LEU A 290 -5.13 -13.96 0.07
N VAL A 291 -5.71 -14.41 1.20
CA VAL A 291 -7.16 -14.48 1.39
C VAL A 291 -7.78 -13.08 1.50
N VAL A 292 -7.10 -12.14 2.16
CA VAL A 292 -7.51 -10.72 2.18
C VAL A 292 -7.44 -10.12 0.77
N ASN A 293 -6.44 -10.48 -0.03
CA ASN A 293 -6.31 -10.06 -1.43
C ASN A 293 -7.47 -10.58 -2.30
N GLU A 294 -7.81 -11.86 -2.19
CA GLU A 294 -9.01 -12.44 -2.82
C GLU A 294 -10.28 -11.72 -2.36
N GLY A 295 -10.34 -11.40 -1.07
CA GLY A 295 -11.43 -10.69 -0.42
C GLY A 295 -11.34 -9.17 -0.49
N LYS A 296 -10.59 -8.56 -1.43
CA LYS A 296 -10.40 -7.09 -1.51
C LYS A 296 -11.72 -6.28 -1.44
N GLY A 297 -12.82 -6.84 -1.94
CA GLY A 297 -14.16 -6.23 -1.81
C GLY A 297 -14.73 -6.17 -0.38
N ALA A 298 -14.04 -6.72 0.62
CA ALA A 298 -14.36 -6.56 2.04
C ALA A 298 -13.79 -5.26 2.64
N ILE A 299 -12.82 -4.63 1.97
CA ILE A 299 -12.20 -3.36 2.39
C ILE A 299 -13.04 -2.21 1.83
N SER A 300 -13.21 -1.12 2.59
CA SER A 300 -13.95 0.03 2.09
C SER A 300 -13.24 0.66 0.88
N PRO A 301 -13.97 1.06 -0.19
CA PRO A 301 -13.36 1.68 -1.37
C PRO A 301 -12.56 2.96 -1.03
N GLY A 302 -13.00 3.72 -0.03
CA GLY A 302 -12.34 4.96 0.39
C GLY A 302 -11.06 4.74 1.23
N SER A 303 -10.93 3.59 1.89
CA SER A 303 -9.78 3.27 2.76
C SER A 303 -8.68 2.50 2.04
N LEU A 304 -8.98 1.84 0.91
CA LEU A 304 -8.04 0.96 0.20
C LEU A 304 -6.73 1.66 -0.18
N HIS A 305 -6.80 2.88 -0.72
CA HIS A 305 -5.61 3.63 -1.13
C HIS A 305 -4.75 4.09 0.06
N PRO A 306 -5.32 4.71 1.12
CA PRO A 306 -4.61 4.97 2.36
C PRO A 306 -3.96 3.73 2.99
N ILE A 307 -4.67 2.60 3.04
CA ILE A 307 -4.17 1.34 3.61
C ILE A 307 -2.95 0.85 2.83
N HIS A 308 -3.05 0.78 1.50
CA HIS A 308 -1.93 0.34 0.66
C HIS A 308 -0.70 1.23 0.83
N THR A 309 -0.90 2.55 0.87
CA THR A 309 0.18 3.52 1.07
C THR A 309 0.85 3.34 2.44
N LEU A 310 0.06 3.13 3.50
CA LEU A 310 0.58 2.90 4.84
C LEU A 310 1.45 1.65 4.91
N PHE A 311 0.95 0.50 4.42
CA PHE A 311 1.71 -0.74 4.43
C PHE A 311 2.98 -0.64 3.58
N GLY A 312 2.93 0.05 2.44
CA GLY A 312 4.12 0.34 1.62
C GLY A 312 5.18 1.16 2.35
N VAL A 313 4.75 2.19 3.11
CA VAL A 313 5.67 2.99 3.94
C VAL A 313 6.27 2.16 5.07
N VAL A 314 5.46 1.35 5.76
CA VAL A 314 5.94 0.45 6.82
C VAL A 314 6.97 -0.53 6.25
N ALA A 315 6.66 -1.20 5.15
CA ALA A 315 7.57 -2.13 4.49
C ALA A 315 8.90 -1.46 4.10
N HIS A 316 8.84 -0.25 3.54
CA HIS A 316 10.03 0.51 3.17
C HIS A 316 10.91 0.87 4.38
N VAL A 317 10.30 1.33 5.48
CA VAL A 317 11.02 1.67 6.72
C VAL A 317 11.68 0.43 7.32
N LEU A 318 10.95 -0.69 7.40
CA LEU A 318 11.47 -1.93 7.98
C LEU A 318 12.60 -2.54 7.15
N ASN A 319 12.47 -2.55 5.82
CA ASN A 319 13.56 -2.99 4.94
C ASN A 319 14.81 -2.12 5.13
N THR A 320 14.65 -0.79 5.15
CA THR A 320 15.76 0.14 5.37
C THR A 320 16.47 -0.11 6.70
N LEU A 321 15.70 -0.41 7.75
CA LEU A 321 16.22 -0.73 9.07
C LEU A 321 17.05 -2.02 9.07
N ILE A 322 16.57 -3.10 8.43
CA ILE A 322 17.30 -4.37 8.32
C ILE A 322 18.63 -4.17 7.58
N PHE A 323 18.61 -3.45 6.45
CA PHE A 323 19.83 -3.13 5.70
C PHE A 323 20.81 -2.30 6.52
N ALA A 324 20.33 -1.33 7.29
CA ALA A 324 21.17 -0.50 8.15
C ALA A 324 21.81 -1.32 9.29
N ILE A 325 21.05 -2.20 9.95
CA ILE A 325 21.55 -3.08 11.02
C ILE A 325 22.58 -4.08 10.48
N CYS A 326 22.31 -4.71 9.35
CA CYS A 326 23.26 -5.65 8.74
C CYS A 326 24.53 -4.94 8.27
N GLY A 327 24.38 -3.74 7.68
CA GLY A 327 25.49 -2.91 7.24
C GLY A 327 26.35 -2.43 8.40
N SER A 328 25.75 -2.10 9.55
CA SER A 328 26.50 -1.69 10.74
C SER A 328 27.33 -2.85 11.31
N LYS A 329 26.73 -4.04 11.46
CA LYS A 329 27.46 -5.26 11.88
C LYS A 329 28.60 -5.58 10.94
N LEU A 330 28.36 -5.53 9.62
CA LEU A 330 29.40 -5.69 8.61
C LEU A 330 30.53 -4.68 8.81
N GLY A 331 30.19 -3.39 8.99
CA GLY A 331 31.16 -2.32 9.19
C GLY A 331 32.05 -2.52 10.41
N ILE A 332 31.48 -2.98 11.53
CA ILE A 332 32.23 -3.30 12.76
C ILE A 332 33.19 -4.46 12.52
N ILE A 333 32.69 -5.52 11.88
CA ILE A 333 33.49 -6.72 11.56
C ILE A 333 34.67 -6.30 10.66
N VAL A 334 34.45 -5.52 9.61
CA VAL A 334 35.51 -5.00 8.73
C VAL A 334 36.49 -4.08 9.48
N ALA A 335 35.99 -3.18 10.33
CA ALA A 335 36.81 -2.22 11.07
C ALA A 335 37.67 -2.89 12.17
N SER A 336 37.27 -4.06 12.67
CA SER A 336 38.02 -4.81 13.68
C SER A 336 39.38 -5.32 13.19
N GLY A 337 39.69 -5.19 11.89
CA GLY A 337 41.00 -5.53 11.34
C GLY A 337 41.32 -7.02 11.35
N THR A 338 40.36 -7.87 11.71
CA THR A 338 40.40 -9.34 11.66
C THR A 338 40.43 -9.90 10.23
N PHE A 339 40.59 -9.02 9.23
CA PHE A 339 40.58 -9.38 7.82
C PHE A 339 42.00 -9.62 7.32
N PHE A 340 42.10 -10.60 6.39
CA PHE A 340 43.25 -10.96 5.55
C PHE A 340 44.06 -12.19 5.93
N GLU A 341 43.41 -13.35 6.07
CA GLU A 341 44.01 -14.58 5.51
C GLU A 341 43.52 -14.79 4.07
N GLN A 342 44.46 -15.07 3.14
CA GLN A 342 44.17 -15.20 1.70
C GLN A 342 43.17 -16.33 1.38
N SER A 343 43.08 -17.34 2.25
CA SER A 343 42.17 -18.48 2.16
C SER A 343 40.69 -18.07 2.29
N GLU A 344 40.41 -17.07 3.13
CA GLU A 344 39.05 -16.63 3.45
C GLU A 344 38.49 -15.69 2.40
N PHE A 345 39.33 -14.80 1.84
CA PHE A 345 38.93 -13.95 0.71
C PHE A 345 38.40 -14.77 -0.48
N TYR A 346 39.05 -15.90 -0.76
CA TYR A 346 38.60 -16.80 -1.83
C TYR A 346 37.21 -17.39 -1.55
N LEU A 347 36.93 -17.79 -0.30
CA LEU A 347 35.62 -18.30 0.12
C LEU A 347 34.51 -17.27 -0.07
N TRP A 348 34.79 -15.99 0.20
CA TRP A 348 33.77 -14.96 0.15
C TRP A 348 33.59 -14.40 -1.27
N ALA A 349 34.64 -14.38 -2.09
CA ALA A 349 34.54 -14.00 -3.49
C ALA A 349 33.76 -15.04 -4.33
N THR A 350 33.81 -16.31 -3.93
CA THR A 350 33.21 -17.43 -4.67
C THR A 350 31.75 -17.70 -4.30
N ILE A 351 31.25 -17.24 -3.15
CA ILE A 351 29.84 -17.45 -2.77
C ILE A 351 28.85 -16.83 -3.77
N TYR A 352 29.10 -15.61 -4.24
CA TYR A 352 28.23 -14.93 -5.20
C TYR A 352 28.03 -15.72 -6.51
N PRO A 353 29.10 -16.14 -7.23
CA PRO A 353 28.93 -16.96 -8.42
C PRO A 353 28.35 -18.35 -8.11
N ILE A 354 28.64 -18.95 -6.94
CA ILE A 354 28.04 -20.22 -6.51
C ILE A 354 26.51 -20.08 -6.39
N VAL A 355 26.02 -19.05 -5.71
CA VAL A 355 24.57 -18.81 -5.52
C VAL A 355 23.88 -18.55 -6.86
N LEU A 356 24.51 -17.75 -7.74
CA LEU A 356 23.96 -17.47 -9.06
C LEU A 356 23.92 -18.72 -9.94
N PHE A 357 24.97 -19.54 -9.90
CA PHE A 357 25.03 -20.82 -10.61
C PHE A 357 23.98 -21.80 -10.09
N ALA A 358 23.87 -21.96 -8.77
CA ALA A 358 22.90 -22.86 -8.13
C ALA A 358 21.45 -22.48 -8.50
N ARG A 359 21.14 -21.17 -8.55
CA ARG A 359 19.85 -20.67 -9.03
C ARG A 359 19.62 -21.03 -10.50
N GLY A 360 20.63 -20.88 -11.36
CA GLY A 360 20.55 -21.22 -12.79
C GLY A 360 20.28 -22.70 -13.01
N VAL A 361 20.96 -23.57 -12.25
CA VAL A 361 20.73 -25.02 -12.25
C VAL A 361 19.29 -25.35 -11.85
N ALA A 362 18.78 -24.73 -10.77
CA ALA A 362 17.41 -24.97 -10.32
C ALA A 362 16.37 -24.50 -11.36
N VAL A 363 16.50 -23.29 -11.90
CA VAL A 363 15.60 -22.76 -12.93
C VAL A 363 15.62 -23.65 -14.17
N LEU A 364 16.80 -24.09 -14.61
CA LEU A 364 16.97 -24.95 -15.79
C LEU A 364 16.38 -26.36 -15.56
N ALA A 365 16.56 -26.93 -14.37
CA ALA A 365 16.00 -28.23 -14.02
C ALA A 365 14.46 -28.22 -14.04
N PHE A 366 13.84 -27.12 -13.58
CA PHE A 366 12.38 -26.99 -13.51
C PHE A 366 11.75 -26.27 -14.72
N PHE A 367 12.55 -25.76 -15.66
CA PHE A 367 12.10 -25.13 -16.90
C PHE A 367 11.04 -25.93 -17.70
N PRO A 368 11.17 -27.25 -17.93
CA PRO A 368 10.15 -28.00 -18.69
C PRO A 368 8.78 -28.01 -17.99
N LEU A 369 8.74 -27.94 -16.66
CA LEU A 369 7.50 -27.85 -15.88
C LEU A 369 6.96 -26.41 -15.90
N LEU A 370 7.83 -25.41 -15.74
CA LEU A 370 7.45 -23.98 -15.82
C LEU A 370 6.78 -23.64 -17.16
N ARG A 371 7.23 -24.26 -18.25
CA ARG A 371 6.64 -24.09 -19.58
C ARG A 371 5.24 -24.69 -19.71
N ARG A 372 4.90 -25.73 -18.93
CA ARG A 372 3.63 -26.47 -19.02
C ARG A 372 2.56 -26.01 -18.02
N LEU A 373 2.97 -25.41 -16.90
CA LEU A 373 2.09 -24.96 -15.84
C LEU A 373 1.67 -23.49 -16.03
N GLY A 374 0.53 -23.12 -15.43
CA GLY A 374 0.07 -21.73 -15.32
C GLY A 374 -0.09 -21.00 -16.64
N THR A 375 0.46 -19.79 -16.75
CA THR A 375 0.44 -18.97 -17.97
C THR A 375 1.49 -19.40 -19.01
N GLY A 376 2.32 -20.39 -18.69
CA GLY A 376 3.53 -20.71 -19.44
C GLY A 376 4.65 -19.70 -19.17
N CYS A 377 5.89 -20.18 -19.23
CA CYS A 377 7.11 -19.36 -19.13
C CYS A 377 7.98 -19.60 -20.37
N THR A 378 8.29 -18.53 -21.09
CA THR A 378 9.21 -18.53 -22.23
C THR A 378 10.66 -18.61 -21.75
N TRP A 379 11.58 -19.03 -22.62
CA TRP A 379 13.01 -19.08 -22.26
C TRP A 379 13.57 -17.70 -21.89
N LYS A 380 13.02 -16.61 -22.49
CA LYS A 380 13.41 -15.23 -22.17
C LYS A 380 12.97 -14.84 -20.76
N GLU A 381 11.74 -15.20 -20.39
CA GLU A 381 11.21 -15.00 -19.04
C GLU A 381 11.97 -15.84 -18.01
N ALA A 382 12.37 -17.07 -18.35
CA ALA A 382 13.19 -17.90 -17.46
C ALA A 382 14.57 -17.29 -17.18
N VAL A 383 15.20 -16.64 -18.16
CA VAL A 383 16.45 -15.88 -17.95
C VAL A 383 16.22 -14.70 -17.01
N VAL A 384 15.08 -14.01 -17.12
CA VAL A 384 14.68 -12.93 -16.21
C VAL A 384 14.42 -13.47 -14.79
N VAL A 385 13.75 -14.60 -14.63
CA VAL A 385 13.54 -15.23 -13.31
C VAL A 385 14.86 -15.69 -12.69
N TRP A 386 15.82 -16.15 -13.49
CA TRP A 386 17.16 -16.49 -13.03
C TRP A 386 17.93 -15.24 -12.59
N TRP A 387 18.01 -14.20 -13.42
CA TRP A 387 18.83 -13.01 -13.14
C TRP A 387 18.19 -12.05 -12.12
N GLY A 388 16.86 -11.93 -12.17
CA GLY A 388 16.05 -11.01 -11.37
C GLY A 388 15.76 -11.48 -9.95
N GLY A 389 16.28 -12.64 -9.54
CA GLY A 389 16.20 -13.11 -8.15
C GLY A 389 17.20 -12.41 -7.24
N LEU A 390 17.01 -11.11 -7.02
CA LEU A 390 17.84 -10.36 -6.08
C LEU A 390 17.67 -10.94 -4.67
N ARG A 391 18.72 -10.85 -3.85
CA ARG A 391 18.63 -11.23 -2.43
C ARG A 391 18.32 -9.97 -1.62
N GLY A 392 17.51 -10.10 -0.58
CA GLY A 392 17.08 -8.94 0.21
C GLY A 392 16.96 -9.19 1.69
N SER A 393 16.02 -8.48 2.32
CA SER A 393 15.97 -8.28 3.77
C SER A 393 15.68 -9.55 4.57
N VAL A 394 14.89 -10.49 4.05
CA VAL A 394 14.57 -11.74 4.77
C VAL A 394 15.80 -12.63 4.94
N GLY A 395 16.64 -12.77 3.90
CA GLY A 395 17.91 -13.50 4.00
C GLY A 395 18.88 -12.84 4.98
N LEU A 396 18.94 -11.51 4.96
CA LEU A 396 19.72 -10.73 5.93
C LEU A 396 19.23 -10.92 7.37
N ALA A 397 17.92 -10.93 7.60
CA ALA A 397 17.33 -11.18 8.91
C ALA A 397 17.67 -12.60 9.43
N LEU A 398 17.57 -13.63 8.58
CA LEU A 398 17.97 -14.99 8.93
C LEU A 398 19.48 -15.11 9.25
N ALA A 399 20.32 -14.37 8.52
CA ALA A 399 21.74 -14.32 8.79
C ALA A 399 22.06 -13.65 10.14
N LEU A 400 21.34 -12.57 10.50
CA LEU A 400 21.44 -11.95 11.82
C LEU A 400 21.00 -12.89 12.93
N VAL A 401 19.91 -13.65 12.72
CA VAL A 401 19.44 -14.66 13.67
C VAL A 401 20.53 -15.68 13.91
N LEU A 402 21.14 -16.23 12.86
CA LEU A 402 22.25 -17.16 12.98
C LEU A 402 23.46 -16.55 13.72
N PHE A 403 23.76 -15.27 13.48
CA PHE A 403 24.88 -14.58 14.12
C PHE A 403 24.66 -14.40 15.63
N HIS A 404 23.50 -13.90 16.05
CA HIS A 404 23.24 -13.55 17.45
C HIS A 404 22.90 -14.75 18.35
N THR A 405 22.28 -15.78 17.77
CA THR A 405 21.95 -17.01 18.49
C THR A 405 23.17 -17.78 19.04
N ASN A 406 24.38 -17.34 18.70
CA ASN A 406 25.65 -18.02 18.97
C ASN A 406 26.57 -17.35 19.98
N TRP A 407 26.16 -16.26 20.64
CA TRP A 407 26.92 -15.76 21.79
C TRP A 407 26.80 -16.69 23.04
N SER A 408 25.96 -17.76 22.99
CA SER A 408 25.94 -18.81 24.02
C SER A 408 26.62 -20.10 23.55
N ASN A 409 27.76 -20.42 24.17
CA ASN A 409 28.84 -21.35 23.79
C ASN A 409 28.55 -22.85 23.51
N ASP A 410 27.31 -23.35 23.52
CA ASP A 410 27.07 -24.81 23.50
C ASP A 410 26.90 -25.45 22.10
N MET A 411 26.98 -24.65 21.03
CA MET A 411 26.57 -25.07 19.67
C MET A 411 27.65 -25.77 18.82
N TRP A 412 28.92 -25.41 18.97
CA TRP A 412 29.96 -25.72 17.97
C TRP A 412 31.08 -26.63 18.46
N GLY A 413 30.89 -27.27 19.63
CA GLY A 413 31.88 -28.19 20.20
C GLY A 413 33.19 -27.52 20.64
N GLY A 414 33.20 -26.18 20.78
CA GLY A 414 34.34 -25.45 21.29
C GLY A 414 34.47 -25.64 22.79
N LYS A 415 35.48 -26.38 23.25
CA LYS A 415 36.10 -26.00 24.51
C LYS A 415 36.56 -24.55 24.31
N PRO A 416 36.28 -23.62 25.24
CA PRO A 416 36.89 -22.30 25.15
C PRO A 416 38.40 -22.51 25.00
N PHE A 417 39.01 -21.87 24.01
CA PHE A 417 40.48 -21.85 23.86
C PHE A 417 41.14 -20.97 24.94
N TYR A 418 40.52 -20.88 26.13
CA TYR A 418 41.19 -20.45 27.33
C TYR A 418 41.79 -21.70 27.97
N ASP A 419 43.01 -22.04 27.55
CA ASP A 419 43.88 -22.80 28.43
C ASP A 419 44.01 -21.97 29.71
N GLU A 420 43.71 -22.58 30.86
CA GLU A 420 43.55 -21.94 32.18
C GLU A 420 44.88 -21.37 32.74
N GLN A 421 45.89 -21.17 31.88
CA GLN A 421 47.27 -20.88 32.25
C GLN A 421 47.96 -19.73 31.53
N SER A 422 47.30 -19.01 30.61
CA SER A 422 47.90 -17.81 29.99
C SER A 422 47.24 -16.52 30.48
N SER A 423 47.84 -15.94 31.52
CA SER A 423 47.58 -14.60 32.03
C SER A 423 48.04 -13.51 31.03
N VAL A 424 47.21 -13.18 30.05
CA VAL A 424 47.41 -11.99 29.20
C VAL A 424 46.16 -11.11 29.26
N GLN A 425 46.42 -9.82 29.45
CA GLN A 425 45.54 -8.74 29.89
C GLN A 425 44.28 -8.49 29.04
N GLU A 426 43.28 -7.93 29.71
CA GLU A 426 42.12 -7.21 29.18
C GLU A 426 42.46 -6.40 27.91
N GLY A 427 42.05 -6.93 26.76
CA GLY A 427 42.10 -6.31 25.46
C GLY A 427 41.32 -7.22 24.51
N LEU A 428 40.44 -6.65 23.68
CA LEU A 428 39.62 -7.38 22.70
C LEU A 428 40.44 -8.51 22.05
N ALA A 429 40.13 -9.75 22.40
CA ALA A 429 40.66 -10.89 21.67
C ALA A 429 40.11 -10.81 20.23
N PRO A 430 40.94 -10.95 19.19
CA PRO A 430 40.46 -10.92 17.82
C PRO A 430 39.46 -12.06 17.62
N LEU A 431 38.28 -11.76 17.06
CA LEU A 431 37.35 -12.79 16.60
C LEU A 431 38.14 -13.73 15.68
N LEU A 432 38.26 -15.02 16.03
CA LEU A 432 38.82 -15.99 15.12
C LEU A 432 37.83 -16.22 13.97
N CYS A 433 38.28 -15.96 12.74
CA CYS A 433 37.51 -16.04 11.50
C CYS A 433 37.08 -17.46 11.06
N THR A 434 37.18 -18.44 11.96
CA THR A 434 36.70 -19.83 11.75
C THR A 434 35.26 -20.05 12.24
N ASP A 435 34.64 -19.05 12.87
CA ASP A 435 33.26 -19.10 13.35
C ASP A 435 32.25 -19.02 12.18
N VAL A 436 31.64 -20.18 11.87
CA VAL A 436 30.58 -20.36 10.85
C VAL A 436 29.52 -19.24 10.87
N PRO A 437 29.00 -18.76 12.02
CA PRO A 437 27.96 -17.72 12.06
C PRO A 437 28.42 -16.37 11.52
N SER A 438 29.64 -15.94 11.87
CA SER A 438 30.25 -14.69 11.41
C SER A 438 30.51 -14.74 9.91
N SER A 439 31.06 -15.86 9.42
CA SER A 439 31.28 -16.08 7.99
C SER A 439 29.96 -16.14 7.22
N ALA A 440 28.91 -16.74 7.76
CA ALA A 440 27.59 -16.81 7.13
C ALA A 440 26.93 -15.43 6.98
N LEU A 441 27.03 -14.57 8.01
CA LEU A 441 26.56 -13.19 7.96
C LEU A 441 27.31 -12.40 6.88
N LEU A 442 28.65 -12.49 6.88
CA LEU A 442 29.50 -11.82 5.90
C LEU A 442 29.21 -12.26 4.47
N MET A 443 29.12 -13.56 4.22
CA MET A 443 28.76 -14.12 2.92
C MET A 443 27.39 -13.62 2.46
N THR A 444 26.39 -13.65 3.33
CA THR A 444 25.03 -13.21 2.98
C THR A 444 25.00 -11.72 2.66
N CYS A 445 25.65 -10.88 3.46
CA CYS A 445 25.78 -9.45 3.18
C CYS A 445 26.45 -9.18 1.83
N MET A 446 27.52 -9.93 1.50
CA MET A 446 28.21 -9.79 0.20
C MET A 446 27.35 -10.23 -0.98
N VAL A 447 26.63 -11.36 -0.86
CA VAL A 447 25.70 -11.82 -1.90
C VAL A 447 24.59 -10.79 -2.11
N VAL A 448 24.00 -10.25 -1.04
CA VAL A 448 22.95 -9.23 -1.12
C VAL A 448 23.48 -7.96 -1.78
N LEU A 449 24.62 -7.45 -1.34
CA LEU A 449 25.23 -6.25 -1.91
C LEU A 449 25.52 -6.42 -3.42
N LEU A 450 26.12 -7.55 -3.80
CA LEU A 450 26.49 -7.83 -5.19
C LEU A 450 25.26 -8.10 -6.05
N THR A 451 24.24 -8.83 -5.57
CA THR A 451 23.03 -9.06 -6.36
C THR A 451 22.26 -7.77 -6.58
N VAL A 452 22.03 -6.96 -5.54
CA VAL A 452 21.33 -5.66 -5.69
C VAL A 452 22.10 -4.71 -6.61
N SER A 453 23.42 -4.62 -6.48
CA SER A 453 24.24 -3.69 -7.26
C SER A 453 24.48 -4.18 -8.70
N VAL A 454 24.90 -5.43 -8.87
CA VAL A 454 25.27 -5.99 -10.19
C VAL A 454 24.01 -6.40 -10.96
N ASN A 455 23.19 -7.29 -10.38
CA ASN A 455 22.02 -7.80 -11.09
C ASN A 455 20.95 -6.73 -11.24
N GLY A 456 20.74 -5.89 -10.22
CA GLY A 456 19.78 -4.79 -10.27
C GLY A 456 20.10 -3.79 -11.40
N ILE A 457 21.34 -3.31 -11.49
CA ILE A 457 21.75 -2.36 -12.55
C ILE A 457 21.70 -3.03 -13.94
N LEU A 458 22.12 -4.28 -14.06
CA LEU A 458 22.12 -5.01 -15.33
C LEU A 458 20.74 -5.50 -15.78
N MET A 459 19.71 -5.38 -14.94
CA MET A 459 18.37 -5.88 -15.26
C MET A 459 17.71 -5.10 -16.41
N ALA A 460 17.80 -3.77 -16.39
CA ALA A 460 17.24 -2.92 -17.44
C ALA A 460 17.85 -3.19 -18.84
N PRO A 461 19.19 -3.24 -19.00
CA PRO A 461 19.78 -3.59 -20.29
C PRO A 461 19.47 -5.05 -20.68
N LEU A 462 19.38 -5.98 -19.73
CA LEU A 462 18.97 -7.37 -20.01
C LEU A 462 17.55 -7.45 -20.58
N LEU A 463 16.59 -6.75 -19.98
CA LEU A 463 15.20 -6.70 -20.45
C LEU A 463 15.09 -6.11 -21.86
N SER A 464 15.87 -5.06 -22.14
CA SER A 464 15.90 -4.46 -23.48
C SER A 464 16.55 -5.39 -24.51
N ALA A 465 17.64 -6.08 -24.15
CA ALA A 465 18.31 -7.06 -25.00
C ALA A 465 17.43 -8.27 -25.33
N LEU A 466 16.63 -8.75 -24.37
CA LEU A 466 15.67 -9.84 -24.58
C LEU A 466 14.43 -9.41 -25.39
N GLY A 467 14.23 -8.09 -25.56
CA GLY A 467 13.09 -7.51 -26.27
C GLY A 467 11.78 -7.57 -25.49
N LEU A 468 11.84 -7.71 -24.16
CA LEU A 468 10.68 -7.79 -23.26
C LEU A 468 10.11 -6.41 -22.86
N THR A 469 10.72 -5.32 -23.34
CA THR A 469 10.25 -3.94 -23.18
C THR A 469 9.26 -3.50 -24.26
N LYS A 470 9.00 -4.34 -25.28
CA LYS A 470 8.04 -4.02 -26.35
C LYS A 470 6.62 -4.34 -25.88
N THR A 471 5.80 -3.30 -25.73
CA THR A 471 4.35 -3.46 -25.48
C THR A 471 3.72 -4.38 -26.55
N PRO A 472 2.97 -5.43 -26.16
CA PRO A 472 2.35 -6.35 -27.11
C PRO A 472 1.49 -5.61 -28.13
N GLU A 473 1.51 -6.02 -29.40
CA GLU A 473 0.72 -5.38 -30.47
C GLU A 473 -0.79 -5.35 -30.15
N VAL A 474 -1.29 -6.39 -29.49
CA VAL A 474 -2.67 -6.49 -29.00
C VAL A 474 -2.99 -5.40 -27.98
N ARG A 475 -2.05 -5.09 -27.06
CA ARG A 475 -2.21 -4.02 -26.07
C ARG A 475 -2.19 -2.64 -26.73
N ARG A 476 -1.32 -2.43 -27.72
CA ARG A 476 -1.31 -1.19 -28.52
C ARG A 476 -2.62 -0.99 -29.27
N PHE A 477 -3.19 -2.06 -29.82
CA PHE A 477 -4.48 -2.02 -30.48
C PHE A 477 -5.62 -1.68 -29.50
N ALA A 478 -5.65 -2.32 -28.33
CA ALA A 478 -6.65 -2.06 -27.29
C ALA A 478 -6.62 -0.61 -26.79
N VAL A 479 -5.42 -0.07 -26.50
CA VAL A 479 -5.24 1.34 -26.10
C VAL A 479 -5.69 2.30 -27.19
N ARG A 480 -5.35 2.03 -28.46
CA ARG A 480 -5.81 2.86 -29.59
C ARG A 480 -7.33 2.85 -29.73
N LYS A 481 -7.97 1.67 -29.59
CA LYS A 481 -9.43 1.53 -29.65
C LYS A 481 -10.10 2.28 -28.50
N ALA A 482 -9.56 2.20 -27.29
CA ALA A 482 -10.06 2.92 -26.13
C ALA A 482 -9.95 4.45 -26.30
N LEU A 483 -8.80 4.94 -26.79
CA LEU A 483 -8.61 6.37 -27.09
C LEU A 483 -9.54 6.86 -28.21
N ALA A 484 -9.81 6.03 -29.23
CA ALA A 484 -10.77 6.37 -30.28
C ALA A 484 -12.21 6.47 -29.74
N MET A 485 -12.62 5.53 -28.86
CA MET A 485 -13.92 5.59 -28.18
C MET A 485 -14.04 6.82 -27.26
N LEU A 486 -12.96 7.16 -26.54
CA LEU A 486 -12.90 8.35 -25.70
C LEU A 486 -13.02 9.63 -26.54
N SER A 487 -12.30 9.72 -27.67
CA SER A 487 -12.42 10.82 -28.63
C SER A 487 -13.87 10.99 -29.10
N LYS A 488 -14.54 9.89 -29.48
CA LYS A 488 -15.96 9.92 -29.88
C LYS A 488 -16.87 10.46 -28.75
N ARG A 489 -16.73 9.93 -27.52
CA ARG A 489 -17.52 10.40 -26.37
C ARG A 489 -17.30 11.89 -26.07
N MET A 490 -16.07 12.38 -26.22
CA MET A 490 -15.76 13.80 -26.03
C MET A 490 -16.40 14.68 -27.10
N VAL A 491 -16.43 14.24 -28.36
CA VAL A 491 -17.12 14.95 -29.45
C VAL A 491 -18.63 14.99 -29.19
N ASP A 492 -19.22 13.86 -28.80
CA ASP A 492 -20.65 13.79 -28.45
C ASP A 492 -20.98 14.71 -27.26
N PHE A 493 -20.10 14.77 -26.26
CA PHE A 493 -20.24 15.66 -25.11
C PHE A 493 -20.15 17.14 -25.48
N ILE A 494 -19.21 17.53 -26.35
CA ILE A 494 -19.13 18.90 -26.87
C ILE A 494 -20.38 19.26 -27.66
N ALA A 495 -20.88 18.36 -28.50
CA ALA A 495 -22.12 18.60 -29.25
C ALA A 495 -23.33 18.80 -28.32
N ALA A 496 -23.39 18.07 -27.20
CA ALA A 496 -24.41 18.29 -26.17
C ALA A 496 -24.27 19.65 -25.48
N LEU A 497 -23.04 20.10 -25.19
CA LEU A 497 -22.81 21.43 -24.60
C LEU A 497 -23.11 22.58 -25.59
N GLN A 498 -22.83 22.40 -26.88
CA GLN A 498 -23.20 23.35 -27.94
C GLN A 498 -24.71 23.54 -28.07
N ALA A 499 -25.50 22.53 -27.70
CA ALA A 499 -26.96 22.62 -27.68
C ALA A 499 -27.50 23.32 -26.42
N ASP A 500 -26.66 23.58 -25.41
CA ASP A 500 -27.07 24.26 -24.19
C ASP A 500 -27.24 25.76 -24.44
N LYS A 501 -28.42 26.30 -24.08
CA LYS A 501 -28.74 27.72 -24.23
C LYS A 501 -27.87 28.61 -23.35
N ASP A 502 -27.32 28.05 -22.28
CA ASP A 502 -26.51 28.78 -21.30
C ASP A 502 -25.05 28.99 -21.74
N LEU A 503 -24.65 28.34 -22.84
CA LEU A 503 -23.31 28.42 -23.45
C LEU A 503 -23.38 28.89 -24.92
N ALA A 504 -24.47 29.56 -25.30
CA ALA A 504 -24.73 29.93 -26.68
C ALA A 504 -23.70 30.91 -27.27
N HIS A 505 -23.02 31.70 -26.44
CA HIS A 505 -22.04 32.71 -26.86
C HIS A 505 -20.59 32.23 -26.73
N ALA A 506 -20.35 31.03 -26.19
CA ALA A 506 -19.02 30.46 -26.00
C ALA A 506 -18.26 30.32 -27.33
N ASP A 507 -16.94 30.55 -27.28
CA ASP A 507 -16.04 30.35 -28.41
C ASP A 507 -15.66 28.87 -28.53
N TRP A 508 -16.43 28.12 -29.33
CA TRP A 508 -16.27 26.68 -29.49
C TRP A 508 -15.01 26.27 -30.26
N ASP A 509 -14.44 27.16 -31.06
CA ASP A 509 -13.14 26.94 -31.72
C ASP A 509 -12.03 26.94 -30.66
N GLU A 510 -12.10 27.87 -29.69
CA GLU A 510 -11.18 27.91 -28.57
C GLU A 510 -11.34 26.71 -27.62
N VAL A 511 -12.58 26.26 -27.36
CA VAL A 511 -12.87 25.08 -26.51
C VAL A 511 -12.38 23.78 -27.16
N SER A 512 -12.65 23.59 -28.45
CA SER A 512 -12.26 22.37 -29.18
C SER A 512 -10.75 22.24 -29.38
N SER A 513 -10.02 23.36 -29.47
CA SER A 513 -8.56 23.39 -29.61
C SER A 513 -7.79 22.78 -28.42
N ILE A 514 -8.42 22.70 -27.24
CA ILE A 514 -7.81 22.11 -26.03
C ILE A 514 -7.73 20.59 -26.12
N LEU A 515 -8.64 19.97 -26.88
CA LEU A 515 -8.66 18.52 -27.03
C LEU A 515 -7.71 18.07 -28.13
N PRO A 516 -6.83 17.09 -27.88
CA PRO A 516 -5.95 16.52 -28.89
C PRO A 516 -6.71 15.52 -29.79
N LEU A 517 -7.90 15.90 -30.29
CA LEU A 517 -8.78 15.01 -31.07
C LEU A 517 -8.07 14.46 -32.32
N ASP A 518 -7.22 15.27 -32.95
CA ASP A 518 -6.47 14.86 -34.14
C ASP A 518 -5.34 13.88 -33.84
N LYS A 519 -4.77 13.90 -32.63
CA LYS A 519 -3.78 12.89 -32.20
C LYS A 519 -4.43 11.55 -31.89
N TRP A 520 -5.73 11.55 -31.57
CA TRP A 520 -6.50 10.36 -31.23
C TRP A 520 -7.32 9.82 -32.40
N ARG A 521 -7.44 10.59 -33.49
CA ARG A 521 -8.15 10.20 -34.71
C ARG A 521 -7.29 9.21 -35.50
N VAL A 522 -7.57 7.92 -35.33
CA VAL A 522 -6.97 6.89 -36.19
C VAL A 522 -7.54 7.06 -37.60
N SER A 523 -6.67 7.13 -38.61
CA SER A 523 -7.08 7.00 -40.00
C SER A 523 -7.68 5.61 -40.21
N HIS A 524 -9.01 5.53 -40.33
CA HIS A 524 -9.68 4.35 -40.84
C HIS A 524 -9.37 4.21 -42.33
N GLN A 525 -8.22 3.62 -42.64
CA GLN A 525 -8.03 2.96 -43.93
C GLN A 525 -7.79 1.48 -43.66
N THR A 526 -8.55 0.66 -44.38
CA THR A 526 -8.47 -0.81 -44.48
C THR A 526 -8.93 -1.62 -43.28
N THR A 527 -10.23 -1.89 -43.20
CA THR A 527 -10.86 -3.21 -43.49
C THR A 527 -12.30 -3.19 -42.97
N ALA A 528 -13.15 -2.42 -43.66
CA ALA A 528 -14.58 -2.55 -43.53
C ALA A 528 -15.01 -3.78 -44.32
N THR A 529 -15.00 -4.94 -43.69
CA THR A 529 -15.90 -6.07 -44.00
C THR A 529 -15.87 -6.98 -42.77
N THR A 530 -17.04 -7.45 -42.35
CA THR A 530 -17.27 -8.37 -41.23
C THR A 530 -16.98 -7.85 -39.82
N GLU A 531 -17.75 -6.88 -39.32
CA GLU A 531 -17.99 -6.75 -37.86
C GLU A 531 -19.17 -5.84 -37.47
N GLU A 532 -19.97 -5.35 -38.42
CA GLU A 532 -21.20 -4.56 -38.14
C GLU A 532 -22.37 -5.39 -37.57
N GLU A 533 -22.23 -6.71 -37.44
CA GLU A 533 -23.26 -7.57 -36.83
C GLU A 533 -22.98 -7.97 -35.38
N ALA A 534 -21.78 -7.71 -34.83
CA ALA A 534 -21.41 -8.15 -33.48
C ALA A 534 -21.69 -7.13 -32.36
N VAL A 535 -22.06 -5.87 -32.69
CA VAL A 535 -22.28 -4.79 -31.70
C VAL A 535 -23.78 -4.52 -31.42
N LYS A 536 -24.69 -5.36 -31.96
CA LYS A 536 -26.10 -5.35 -31.55
C LYS A 536 -26.40 -6.11 -30.25
N VAL A 537 -25.38 -6.58 -29.53
CA VAL A 537 -25.53 -7.26 -28.22
C VAL A 537 -24.78 -6.51 -27.13
N ALA A 538 -25.12 -5.23 -26.95
CA ALA A 538 -24.83 -4.48 -25.71
C ALA A 538 -25.87 -3.37 -25.42
N ASN A 539 -26.94 -3.27 -26.23
CA ASN A 539 -28.12 -2.47 -25.93
C ASN A 539 -29.29 -3.42 -25.66
N GLY A 540 -29.18 -4.10 -24.53
CA GLY A 540 -30.22 -4.93 -23.94
C GLY A 540 -30.42 -4.51 -22.50
N CYS A 541 -30.77 -3.25 -22.25
CA CYS A 541 -31.50 -2.93 -21.03
C CYS A 541 -32.89 -3.54 -21.20
N GLY A 542 -32.98 -4.84 -20.94
CA GLY A 542 -34.23 -5.56 -20.81
C GLY A 542 -35.05 -4.86 -19.73
N GLY A 543 -36.27 -4.48 -20.08
CA GLY A 543 -37.14 -3.67 -19.26
C GLY A 543 -37.29 -4.19 -17.84
N CYS A 544 -36.54 -3.62 -16.90
CA CYS A 544 -36.93 -3.59 -15.51
C CYS A 544 -37.99 -2.50 -15.37
N ARG A 545 -39.23 -2.91 -15.61
CA ARG A 545 -40.42 -2.16 -15.21
C ARG A 545 -40.53 -2.27 -13.69
N CYS A 546 -39.75 -1.47 -12.97
CA CYS A 546 -39.88 -1.33 -11.52
C CYS A 546 -41.14 -0.52 -11.19
N LYS A 547 -42.32 -1.14 -11.37
CA LYS A 547 -43.53 -0.72 -10.66
C LYS A 547 -43.30 -1.02 -9.17
N LYS A 548 -42.85 -0.03 -8.41
CA LYS A 548 -43.04 -0.03 -6.96
C LYS A 548 -44.41 0.56 -6.66
N THR A 549 -45.46 -0.26 -6.72
CA THR A 549 -46.70 0.03 -6.00
C THR A 549 -46.53 -0.51 -4.59
N GLY A 550 -46.07 0.35 -3.69
CA GLY A 550 -46.23 0.13 -2.25
C GLY A 550 -47.71 0.30 -1.87
N PRO A 551 -48.20 -0.36 -0.81
CA PRO A 551 -49.59 -0.22 -0.40
C PRO A 551 -49.87 1.24 -0.01
N ALA A 552 -50.95 1.79 -0.54
CA ALA A 552 -51.46 3.11 -0.19
C ALA A 552 -51.82 3.13 1.31
N VAL A 553 -50.96 3.74 2.12
CA VAL A 553 -51.28 4.09 3.51
C VAL A 553 -52.05 5.41 3.45
N ALA A 554 -53.38 5.29 3.48
CA ALA A 554 -54.28 6.43 3.63
C ALA A 554 -54.02 7.09 4.99
N GLY A 555 -53.38 8.27 4.98
CA GLY A 555 -53.20 9.08 6.19
C GLY A 555 -52.12 10.17 6.20
N LYS A 556 -51.31 10.38 5.14
CA LYS A 556 -50.12 11.26 5.22
C LYS A 556 -49.78 12.06 3.95
N GLU A 557 -50.74 12.80 3.40
CA GLU A 557 -50.46 13.70 2.25
C GLU A 557 -49.56 14.89 2.64
N HIS A 558 -49.71 15.37 3.89
CA HIS A 558 -48.98 16.54 4.42
C HIS A 558 -47.51 16.28 4.81
N ASP A 559 -47.10 15.02 5.03
CA ASP A 559 -45.71 14.64 5.34
C ASP A 559 -44.87 14.44 4.06
N MET A 560 -45.50 14.11 2.93
CA MET A 560 -44.83 13.69 1.70
C MET A 560 -44.22 14.87 0.94
N GLU A 561 -44.97 15.95 0.76
CA GLU A 561 -44.47 17.18 0.10
C GLU A 561 -43.36 17.88 0.89
N ARG A 562 -43.42 17.85 2.22
CA ARG A 562 -42.36 18.41 3.07
C ARG A 562 -41.06 17.65 2.90
N ASN A 563 -41.13 16.32 2.87
CA ASN A 563 -39.96 15.48 2.61
C ASN A 563 -39.39 15.72 1.20
N ALA A 564 -40.26 16.00 0.21
CA ALA A 564 -39.84 16.38 -1.14
C ALA A 564 -39.03 17.69 -1.13
N TRP A 565 -39.47 18.72 -0.38
CA TRP A 565 -38.72 19.96 -0.18
C TRP A 565 -37.36 19.75 0.50
N LEU A 566 -37.32 18.97 1.58
CA LEU A 566 -36.08 18.67 2.29
C LEU A 566 -35.05 17.99 1.38
N HIS A 567 -35.48 16.98 0.63
CA HIS A 567 -34.63 16.25 -0.30
C HIS A 567 -34.09 17.17 -1.41
N THR A 568 -34.94 18.04 -1.95
CA THR A 568 -34.58 18.99 -3.01
C THR A 568 -33.55 20.00 -2.53
N ILE A 569 -33.74 20.60 -1.35
CA ILE A 569 -32.81 21.58 -0.77
C ILE A 569 -31.45 20.93 -0.46
N GLN A 570 -31.46 19.69 0.02
CA GLN A 570 -30.22 18.92 0.26
C GLN A 570 -29.49 18.62 -1.06
N MET A 571 -30.22 18.25 -2.11
CA MET A 571 -29.65 18.02 -3.44
C MET A 571 -29.04 19.29 -4.03
N GLU A 572 -29.75 20.41 -3.96
CA GLU A 572 -29.27 21.71 -4.44
C GLU A 572 -27.96 22.10 -3.71
N ARG A 573 -27.93 21.98 -2.39
CA ARG A 573 -26.73 22.21 -1.57
C ARG A 573 -25.57 21.28 -1.93
N SER A 574 -25.86 19.99 -2.18
CA SER A 574 -24.84 19.02 -2.60
C SER A 574 -24.28 19.33 -3.98
N SER A 575 -25.11 19.85 -4.91
CA SER A 575 -24.65 20.29 -6.22
C SER A 575 -23.73 21.51 -6.09
N TYR A 576 -24.05 22.49 -5.24
CA TYR A 576 -23.15 23.63 -4.99
C TYR A 576 -21.79 23.20 -4.45
N LEU A 577 -21.77 22.26 -3.50
CA LEU A 577 -20.53 21.73 -2.95
C LEU A 577 -19.71 20.99 -4.02
N ALA A 578 -20.36 20.14 -4.81
CA ALA A 578 -19.70 19.42 -5.90
C ALA A 578 -19.15 20.37 -6.98
N GLN A 579 -19.88 21.44 -7.31
CA GLN A 579 -19.42 22.45 -8.26
C GLN A 579 -18.23 23.26 -7.73
N TYR A 580 -18.18 23.51 -6.41
CA TYR A 580 -17.06 24.17 -5.73
C TYR A 580 -15.82 23.27 -5.64
N GLU A 581 -15.98 22.00 -5.26
CA GLU A 581 -14.90 21.02 -5.21
C GLU A 581 -14.28 20.75 -6.59
N LYS A 582 -15.11 20.76 -7.64
CA LYS A 582 -14.66 20.69 -9.03
C LYS A 582 -14.04 22.01 -9.53
N GLY A 583 -14.08 23.11 -8.78
CA GLY A 583 -13.55 24.40 -9.24
C GLY A 583 -14.35 25.05 -10.37
N THR A 584 -15.56 24.56 -10.65
CA THR A 584 -16.50 25.17 -11.62
C THR A 584 -17.26 26.37 -11.04
N LEU A 585 -17.35 26.45 -9.70
CA LEU A 585 -17.98 27.53 -8.96
C LEU A 585 -16.94 28.28 -8.12
N ALA A 586 -16.92 29.62 -8.21
CA ALA A 586 -16.00 30.47 -7.45
C ALA A 586 -16.36 30.50 -5.94
N SER A 587 -15.37 30.72 -5.06
CA SER A 587 -15.55 30.74 -3.60
C SER A 587 -16.58 31.77 -3.13
N GLU A 588 -16.53 33.00 -3.66
CA GLU A 588 -17.51 34.05 -3.33
C GLU A 588 -18.93 33.70 -3.81
N ALA A 589 -19.04 33.06 -4.98
CA ALA A 589 -20.32 32.62 -5.53
C ALA A 589 -20.93 31.47 -4.71
N PHE A 590 -20.09 30.50 -4.29
CA PHE A 590 -20.49 29.43 -3.37
C PHE A 590 -20.96 30.01 -2.03
N GLY A 591 -20.21 30.97 -1.46
CA GLY A 591 -20.60 31.64 -0.22
C GLY A 591 -21.95 32.35 -0.31
N ALA A 592 -22.25 33.01 -1.44
CA ALA A 592 -23.53 33.66 -1.68
C ALA A 592 -24.70 32.66 -1.80
N LEU A 593 -24.49 31.55 -2.50
CA LEU A 593 -25.49 30.47 -2.65
C LEU A 593 -25.72 29.74 -1.32
N GLU A 594 -24.65 29.38 -0.60
CA GLU A 594 -24.74 28.70 0.70
C GLU A 594 -25.44 29.57 1.75
N ALA A 595 -25.18 30.89 1.76
CA ALA A 595 -25.86 31.82 2.65
C ALA A 595 -27.37 31.93 2.37
N SER A 596 -27.81 31.68 1.13
CA SER A 596 -29.22 31.67 0.76
C SER A 596 -29.92 30.35 1.13
N ILE A 597 -29.22 29.21 1.03
CA ILE A 597 -29.81 27.88 1.20
C ILE A 597 -29.71 27.32 2.62
N ALA A 598 -28.71 27.70 3.40
CA ALA A 598 -28.52 27.18 4.76
C ALA A 598 -29.72 27.46 5.70
N PRO A 599 -30.35 28.65 5.69
CA PRO A 599 -31.57 28.90 6.48
C PRO A 599 -32.76 28.06 6.02
N LEU A 600 -32.84 27.75 4.72
CA LEU A 600 -33.90 26.91 4.13
C LEU A 600 -33.72 25.44 4.54
N ALA A 601 -32.48 24.94 4.54
CA ALA A 601 -32.17 23.60 5.02
C ALA A 601 -32.53 23.43 6.51
N ALA A 602 -32.27 24.44 7.34
CA ALA A 602 -32.69 24.44 8.75
C ALA A 602 -34.22 24.48 8.91
N ALA A 603 -34.91 25.28 8.08
CA ALA A 603 -36.37 25.36 8.10
C ALA A 603 -37.06 24.08 7.59
N ALA A 604 -36.51 23.42 6.58
CA ALA A 604 -37.04 22.17 6.05
C ALA A 604 -36.86 20.98 7.02
N ASN A 605 -35.91 21.09 7.96
CA ASN A 605 -35.66 20.09 8.98
C ASN A 605 -36.53 20.28 10.25
N ASP A 606 -37.26 21.40 10.35
CA ASP A 606 -38.17 21.70 11.46
C ASP A 606 -39.53 21.01 11.24
N ALA A 607 -39.90 20.13 12.18
CA ALA A 607 -41.13 19.34 12.08
C ALA A 607 -42.41 20.19 12.17
N HIS A 608 -42.33 21.44 12.65
CA HIS A 608 -43.48 22.31 12.86
C HIS A 608 -43.86 23.20 11.67
N LYS A 609 -43.03 23.24 10.60
CA LYS A 609 -43.28 24.07 9.43
C LYS A 609 -44.05 23.33 8.33
N SER A 610 -45.02 24.02 7.71
CA SER A 610 -45.81 23.48 6.60
C SER A 610 -45.09 23.58 5.24
N SER A 611 -45.49 22.78 4.26
CA SER A 611 -44.92 22.82 2.89
C SER A 611 -45.12 24.18 2.22
N ALA A 612 -46.25 24.85 2.47
CA ALA A 612 -46.55 26.19 1.98
C ALA A 612 -45.62 27.26 2.59
N GLU A 613 -45.30 27.16 3.89
CA GLU A 613 -44.35 28.06 4.54
C GLU A 613 -42.94 27.90 3.94
N ILE A 614 -42.48 26.65 3.72
CA ILE A 614 -41.18 26.38 3.10
C ILE A 614 -41.13 26.94 1.68
N HIS A 615 -42.19 26.78 0.88
CA HIS A 615 -42.29 27.37 -0.47
C HIS A 615 -42.16 28.90 -0.41
N THR A 616 -42.90 29.59 0.47
CA THR A 616 -42.81 31.05 0.59
C THR A 616 -41.42 31.51 1.06
N MET A 617 -40.78 30.77 1.96
CA MET A 617 -39.41 31.05 2.40
C MET A 617 -38.41 30.86 1.26
N TYR A 618 -38.58 29.82 0.43
CA TYR A 618 -37.72 29.54 -0.72
C TYR A 618 -37.80 30.66 -1.77
N ASP A 619 -39.02 31.04 -2.17
CA ASP A 619 -39.25 32.13 -3.12
C ASP A 619 -38.67 33.46 -2.60
N ALA A 620 -38.90 33.79 -1.32
CA ALA A 620 -38.37 35.01 -0.72
C ALA A 620 -36.84 35.02 -0.62
N ALA A 621 -36.22 33.88 -0.29
CA ALA A 621 -34.78 33.75 -0.22
C ALA A 621 -34.11 33.92 -1.59
N HIS A 622 -34.69 33.32 -2.64
CA HIS A 622 -34.17 33.44 -4.01
C HIS A 622 -34.37 34.84 -4.58
N GLU A 623 -35.54 35.44 -4.36
CA GLU A 623 -35.80 36.84 -4.76
C GLU A 623 -34.81 37.79 -4.08
N ALA A 624 -34.55 37.60 -2.78
CA ALA A 624 -33.56 38.39 -2.05
C ALA A 624 -32.13 38.16 -2.56
N LEU A 625 -31.78 36.93 -2.98
CA LEU A 625 -30.48 36.63 -3.58
C LEU A 625 -30.30 37.38 -4.90
N VAL A 626 -31.27 37.28 -5.81
CA VAL A 626 -31.22 37.96 -7.13
C VAL A 626 -31.16 39.47 -6.97
N GLN A 627 -31.99 40.06 -6.10
CA GLN A 627 -31.96 41.51 -5.83
C GLN A 627 -30.63 41.97 -5.24
N LYS A 628 -30.05 41.22 -4.29
CA LYS A 628 -28.73 41.52 -3.73
C LYS A 628 -27.63 41.44 -4.78
N VAL A 629 -27.70 40.46 -5.67
CA VAL A 629 -26.74 40.31 -6.77
C VAL A 629 -26.81 41.51 -7.72
N VAL A 630 -28.02 41.88 -8.17
CA VAL A 630 -28.24 43.05 -9.04
C VAL A 630 -27.74 44.34 -8.39
N GLN A 631 -28.17 44.62 -7.15
CA GLN A 631 -27.78 45.83 -6.43
C GLN A 631 -26.27 45.91 -6.22
N ARG A 632 -25.61 44.79 -5.90
CA ARG A 632 -24.16 44.77 -5.68
C ARG A 632 -23.36 44.99 -6.96
N VAL A 633 -23.85 44.52 -8.10
CA VAL A 633 -23.26 44.79 -9.42
C VAL A 633 -23.42 46.27 -9.79
N GLU A 634 -24.61 46.84 -9.62
CA GLU A 634 -24.88 48.26 -9.88
C GLU A 634 -24.05 49.21 -9.00
N CYS A 635 -23.83 48.84 -7.73
CA CYS A 635 -22.96 49.57 -6.81
C CYS A 635 -21.45 49.30 -6.99
N ALA A 636 -21.05 48.56 -8.04
CA ALA A 636 -19.66 48.11 -8.29
C ALA A 636 -18.99 47.39 -7.10
N SER A 637 -19.80 46.84 -6.19
CA SER A 637 -19.35 46.15 -4.97
C SER A 637 -19.16 44.65 -5.17
N MET A 638 -19.57 44.11 -6.32
CA MET A 638 -19.39 42.71 -6.72
C MET A 638 -19.09 42.65 -8.22
N SER A 639 -18.11 41.84 -8.61
CA SER A 639 -17.74 41.72 -10.01
C SER A 639 -18.83 41.01 -10.83
N VAL A 640 -18.96 41.41 -12.09
CA VAL A 640 -19.86 40.78 -13.07
C VAL A 640 -19.58 39.29 -13.22
N SER A 641 -18.32 38.87 -13.03
CA SER A 641 -17.91 37.45 -13.06
C SER A 641 -18.49 36.63 -11.91
N VAL A 642 -18.60 37.21 -10.71
CA VAL A 642 -19.19 36.53 -9.54
C VAL A 642 -20.70 36.46 -9.69
N ALA A 643 -21.34 37.53 -10.17
CA ALA A 643 -22.77 37.54 -10.48
C ALA A 643 -23.16 36.45 -11.50
N TRP A 644 -22.35 36.31 -12.56
CA TRP A 644 -22.55 35.26 -13.57
C TRP A 644 -22.33 33.85 -13.01
N ASN A 645 -21.29 33.63 -12.20
CA ASN A 645 -21.04 32.34 -11.54
C ASN A 645 -22.17 31.92 -10.60
N VAL A 646 -22.75 32.86 -9.83
CA VAL A 646 -23.92 32.59 -8.97
C VAL A 646 -25.12 32.16 -9.82
N ALA A 647 -25.39 32.87 -10.93
CA ALA A 647 -26.52 32.57 -11.79
C ALA A 647 -26.40 31.22 -12.51
N ILE A 648 -25.23 30.90 -13.04
CA ILE A 648 -24.98 29.61 -13.72
C ILE A 648 -24.92 28.47 -12.71
N GLY A 649 -24.28 28.66 -11.55
CA GLY A 649 -24.22 27.63 -10.52
C GLY A 649 -25.60 27.23 -10.00
N PHE A 650 -26.48 28.22 -9.81
CA PHE A 650 -27.89 28.01 -9.49
C PHE A 650 -28.62 27.23 -10.60
N LYS A 651 -28.50 27.65 -11.87
CA LYS A 651 -29.16 26.97 -12.99
C LYS A 651 -28.68 25.54 -13.18
N HIS A 652 -27.40 25.27 -12.93
CA HIS A 652 -26.83 23.94 -12.98
C HIS A 652 -27.39 23.05 -11.87
N ALA A 653 -27.42 23.52 -10.62
CA ALA A 653 -28.02 22.79 -9.51
C ALA A 653 -29.50 22.50 -9.74
N MET A 654 -30.23 23.44 -10.35
CA MET A 654 -31.64 23.26 -10.73
C MET A 654 -31.85 22.18 -11.77
N ARG A 655 -30.91 22.03 -12.71
CA ARG A 655 -30.95 20.97 -13.72
C ARG A 655 -30.71 19.59 -13.09
N ASP A 656 -29.76 19.49 -12.16
CA ASP A 656 -29.49 18.27 -11.39
C ASP A 656 -30.73 17.80 -10.63
N VAL A 657 -31.43 18.74 -9.97
CA VAL A 657 -32.68 18.45 -9.26
C VAL A 657 -33.80 18.05 -10.23
N ALA A 658 -33.93 18.73 -11.37
CA ALA A 658 -34.98 18.44 -12.36
C ALA A 658 -34.85 17.02 -12.96
N HIS A 659 -33.63 16.53 -13.19
CA HIS A 659 -33.40 15.17 -13.69
C HIS A 659 -33.92 14.07 -12.75
N LEU A 660 -33.94 14.32 -11.44
CA LEU A 660 -34.31 13.34 -10.42
C LEU A 660 -35.80 13.43 -10.01
N THR A 661 -36.48 14.51 -10.38
CA THR A 661 -37.84 14.84 -9.90
C THR A 661 -38.90 14.85 -11.01
N HIS A 662 -38.53 14.53 -12.26
CA HIS A 662 -39.35 14.78 -13.45
C HIS A 662 -40.69 13.99 -13.52
N ASP A 663 -40.85 12.91 -12.75
CA ASP A 663 -41.98 11.96 -12.89
C ASP A 663 -42.81 11.72 -11.60
N ASP A 664 -42.61 12.49 -10.53
CA ASP A 664 -43.25 12.24 -9.22
C ASP A 664 -44.18 13.39 -8.80
N GLU A 665 -45.46 13.08 -8.59
CA GLU A 665 -46.51 14.02 -8.17
C GLU A 665 -46.17 14.71 -6.84
N ALA A 666 -45.39 14.07 -5.97
CA ALA A 666 -44.93 14.64 -4.69
C ALA A 666 -44.04 15.89 -4.86
N TYR A 667 -43.46 16.11 -6.06
CA TYR A 667 -42.56 17.24 -6.36
C TYR A 667 -43.24 18.33 -7.21
N ALA A 668 -44.54 18.25 -7.46
CA ALA A 668 -45.26 19.23 -8.30
C ALA A 668 -45.15 20.68 -7.78
N GLY A 669 -45.25 20.87 -6.45
CA GLY A 669 -45.07 22.18 -5.81
C GLY A 669 -43.63 22.71 -5.93
N VAL A 670 -42.64 21.84 -5.73
CA VAL A 670 -41.21 22.16 -5.83
C VAL A 670 -40.82 22.54 -7.26
N THR A 671 -41.25 21.74 -8.24
CA THR A 671 -40.94 21.97 -9.65
C THR A 671 -41.54 23.27 -10.18
N THR A 672 -42.68 23.70 -9.65
CA THR A 672 -43.30 24.99 -9.99
C THR A 672 -42.48 26.17 -9.46
N ALA A 673 -42.05 26.11 -8.19
CA ALA A 673 -41.17 27.11 -7.58
C ALA A 673 -39.81 27.18 -8.30
N HIS A 674 -39.25 26.02 -8.65
CA HIS A 674 -37.98 25.92 -9.36
C HIS A 674 -38.05 26.56 -10.76
N LYS A 675 -39.15 26.33 -11.50
CA LYS A 675 -39.36 27.00 -12.79
C LYS A 675 -39.47 28.52 -12.66
N ALA A 676 -40.14 29.02 -11.63
CA ALA A 676 -40.24 30.46 -11.36
C ALA A 676 -38.86 31.07 -11.03
N SER A 677 -38.08 30.41 -10.17
CA SER A 677 -36.71 30.83 -9.85
C SER A 677 -35.77 30.76 -11.06
N LEU A 678 -35.90 29.74 -11.91
CA LEU A 678 -35.12 29.61 -13.14
C LEU A 678 -35.43 30.75 -14.13
N ALA A 679 -36.69 31.18 -14.23
CA ALA A 679 -37.08 32.31 -15.06
C ALA A 679 -36.47 33.63 -14.56
N ARG A 680 -36.48 33.87 -13.23
CA ARG A 680 -35.84 35.04 -12.60
C ARG A 680 -34.33 35.08 -12.85
N THR A 681 -33.65 33.95 -12.62
CA THR A 681 -32.21 33.84 -12.87
C THR A 681 -31.88 33.96 -14.36
N GLY A 682 -32.75 33.46 -15.24
CA GLY A 682 -32.63 33.63 -16.70
C GLY A 682 -32.71 35.09 -17.14
N ALA A 683 -33.60 35.89 -16.55
CA ALA A 683 -33.69 37.32 -16.81
C ALA A 683 -32.42 38.07 -16.37
N LEU A 684 -31.86 37.72 -15.20
CA LEU A 684 -30.58 38.25 -14.73
C LEU A 684 -29.45 37.98 -15.73
N VAL A 685 -29.32 36.73 -16.20
CA VAL A 685 -28.29 36.36 -17.19
C VAL A 685 -28.47 37.16 -18.48
N ALA A 686 -29.71 37.34 -18.96
CA ALA A 686 -29.99 38.13 -20.15
C ALA A 686 -29.59 39.61 -19.99
N THR A 687 -29.80 40.20 -18.81
CA THR A 687 -29.32 41.57 -18.50
C THR A 687 -27.79 41.66 -18.48
N LEU A 688 -27.10 40.67 -17.90
CA LEU A 688 -25.63 40.62 -17.89
C LEU A 688 -25.06 40.49 -19.30
N VAL A 689 -25.66 39.66 -20.15
CA VAL A 689 -25.28 39.50 -21.57
C VAL A 689 -25.47 40.81 -22.33
N GLY A 690 -26.60 41.51 -22.12
CA GLY A 690 -26.89 42.79 -22.78
C GLY A 690 -25.91 43.90 -22.42
N ASN A 691 -25.44 43.95 -21.17
CA ASN A 691 -24.56 45.00 -20.67
C ASN A 691 -23.06 44.70 -20.85
N HIS A 692 -22.66 43.42 -20.87
CA HIS A 692 -21.25 43.00 -20.86
C HIS A 692 -20.98 41.79 -21.79
N ALA A 693 -21.44 41.86 -23.04
CA ALA A 693 -21.38 40.75 -24.01
C ALA A 693 -19.99 40.10 -24.14
N ASP A 694 -18.93 40.88 -24.29
CA ASP A 694 -17.56 40.35 -24.47
C ASP A 694 -17.03 39.61 -23.22
N LEU A 695 -17.36 40.12 -22.04
CA LEU A 695 -16.98 39.50 -20.77
C LEU A 695 -17.74 38.19 -20.55
N VAL A 696 -19.04 38.18 -20.84
CA VAL A 696 -19.87 36.98 -20.70
C VAL A 696 -19.45 35.89 -21.69
N LYS A 697 -19.14 36.25 -22.94
CA LYS A 697 -18.54 35.33 -23.92
C LYS A 697 -17.25 34.69 -23.39
N ALA A 698 -16.36 35.47 -22.78
CA ALA A 698 -15.12 34.94 -22.18
C ALA A 698 -15.38 34.02 -20.98
N LEU A 699 -16.39 34.32 -20.15
CA LEU A 699 -16.79 33.50 -19.00
C LEU A 699 -17.42 32.18 -19.44
N GLU A 700 -18.38 32.21 -20.38
CA GLU A 700 -18.99 31.02 -20.97
C GLU A 700 -17.94 30.09 -21.60
N THR A 701 -17.00 30.67 -22.36
CA THR A 701 -15.89 29.92 -22.98
C THR A 701 -15.01 29.25 -21.92
N ARG A 702 -14.63 29.96 -20.85
CA ARG A 702 -13.82 29.39 -19.76
C ARG A 702 -14.55 28.28 -19.02
N TYR A 703 -15.84 28.46 -18.74
CA TYR A 703 -16.65 27.45 -18.07
C TYR A 703 -16.81 26.18 -18.92
N ALA A 704 -17.08 26.33 -20.22
CA ALA A 704 -17.12 25.21 -21.17
C ALA A 704 -15.79 24.45 -21.22
N LYS A 705 -14.64 25.15 -21.22
CA LYS A 705 -13.30 24.54 -21.15
C LYS A 705 -13.12 23.69 -19.89
N LYS A 706 -13.53 24.20 -18.72
CA LYS A 706 -13.47 23.45 -17.45
C LYS A 706 -14.32 22.18 -17.52
N LEU A 707 -15.56 22.27 -17.97
CA LEU A 707 -16.46 21.11 -18.10
C LEU A 707 -15.86 20.00 -18.97
N VAL A 708 -15.33 20.38 -20.14
CA VAL A 708 -14.70 19.44 -21.09
C VAL A 708 -13.46 18.79 -20.48
N LEU A 709 -12.61 19.55 -19.78
CA LEU A 709 -11.40 19.03 -19.13
C LEU A 709 -11.73 18.09 -17.97
N HIS A 710 -12.73 18.41 -17.14
CA HIS A 710 -13.19 17.52 -16.07
C HIS A 710 -13.71 16.19 -16.63
N GLN A 711 -14.56 16.25 -17.66
CA GLN A 711 -15.09 15.05 -18.31
C GLN A 711 -13.98 14.17 -18.90
N GLN A 712 -12.95 14.80 -19.48
CA GLN A 712 -11.78 14.09 -20.02
C GLN A 712 -10.99 13.38 -18.92
N VAL A 713 -10.71 14.06 -17.79
CA VAL A 713 -9.98 13.48 -16.65
C VAL A 713 -10.77 12.31 -16.05
N GLU A 714 -12.08 12.46 -15.91
CA GLU A 714 -12.95 11.42 -15.35
C GLU A 714 -12.98 10.16 -16.23
N LEU A 715 -13.14 10.32 -17.54
CA LEU A 715 -13.09 9.20 -18.49
C LEU A 715 -11.71 8.53 -18.54
N LEU A 716 -10.63 9.30 -18.45
CA LEU A 716 -9.27 8.75 -18.39
C LEU A 716 -9.02 7.97 -17.10
N ASN A 717 -9.48 8.48 -15.97
CA ASN A 717 -9.39 7.78 -14.68
C ASN A 717 -10.21 6.49 -14.68
N HIS A 718 -11.37 6.47 -15.36
CA HIS A 718 -12.14 5.25 -15.56
C HIS A 718 -11.36 4.20 -16.37
N LEU A 719 -10.74 4.60 -17.48
CA LEU A 719 -9.91 3.70 -18.30
C LEU A 719 -8.67 3.17 -17.56
N LEU A 720 -8.13 3.98 -16.63
CA LEU A 720 -7.05 3.58 -15.74
C LEU A 720 -7.53 2.52 -14.74
N HIS A 721 -8.67 2.76 -14.11
CA HIS A 721 -9.27 1.81 -13.16
C HIS A 721 -9.65 0.47 -13.81
N GLU A 722 -10.11 0.49 -15.07
CA GLU A 722 -10.37 -0.73 -15.84
C GLU A 722 -9.09 -1.44 -16.32
N GLY A 723 -7.91 -0.86 -16.10
CA GLY A 723 -6.62 -1.44 -16.47
C GLY A 723 -6.35 -1.47 -17.98
N VAL A 724 -7.15 -0.75 -18.78
CA VAL A 724 -7.01 -0.65 -20.24
C VAL A 724 -5.80 0.20 -20.61
N VAL A 725 -5.57 1.27 -19.84
CA VAL A 725 -4.42 2.17 -19.97
C VAL A 725 -3.46 1.87 -18.80
N SER A 726 -2.14 1.83 -19.06
CA SER A 726 -1.16 1.65 -17.98
C SER A 726 -1.04 2.91 -17.12
N ASP A 727 -0.57 2.79 -15.88
CA ASP A 727 -0.29 3.95 -15.02
C ASP A 727 0.67 4.94 -15.70
N LEU A 728 1.63 4.44 -16.48
CA LEU A 728 2.59 5.26 -17.23
C LEU A 728 1.92 6.08 -18.34
N ASP A 729 1.06 5.41 -19.13
CA ASP A 729 0.32 6.04 -20.22
C ASP A 729 -0.71 7.04 -19.66
N ALA A 730 -1.43 6.67 -18.59
CA ALA A 730 -2.39 7.53 -17.92
C ALA A 730 -1.74 8.74 -17.26
N ALA A 731 -0.58 8.58 -16.62
CA ALA A 731 0.18 9.70 -16.07
C ALA A 731 0.58 10.71 -17.15
N SER A 732 0.86 10.27 -18.38
CA SER A 732 1.12 11.18 -19.50
C SER A 732 -0.15 11.85 -20.04
N LEU A 733 -1.26 11.10 -20.10
CA LEU A 733 -2.53 11.53 -20.70
C LEU A 733 -3.37 12.41 -19.76
N VAL A 734 -3.31 12.20 -18.44
CA VAL A 734 -4.07 12.90 -17.41
C VAL A 734 -3.37 14.18 -16.94
N LYS A 735 -2.02 14.20 -16.90
CA LYS A 735 -1.27 15.39 -16.47
C LYS A 735 -1.46 16.59 -17.39
N ALA A 736 -1.65 16.37 -18.69
CA ALA A 736 -1.88 17.45 -19.65
C ALA A 736 -3.20 18.21 -19.37
N PRO A 737 -4.38 17.56 -19.31
CA PRO A 737 -5.63 18.24 -18.99
C PRO A 737 -5.65 18.80 -17.56
N GLN A 738 -5.03 18.12 -16.57
CA GLN A 738 -4.92 18.67 -15.21
C GLN A 738 -4.08 19.96 -15.15
N ARG A 739 -2.96 20.03 -15.88
CA ARG A 739 -2.16 21.26 -15.97
C ARG A 739 -2.93 22.41 -16.59
N GLU A 740 -3.74 22.13 -17.59
CA GLU A 740 -4.56 23.15 -18.24
C GLU A 740 -5.70 23.61 -17.32
N LEU A 741 -6.30 22.69 -16.55
CA LEU A 741 -7.28 23.03 -15.52
C LEU A 741 -6.66 23.96 -14.45
N HIS A 742 -5.47 23.62 -13.94
CA HIS A 742 -4.75 24.49 -13.00
C HIS A 742 -4.39 25.86 -13.58
N ARG A 743 -4.11 25.96 -14.89
CA ARG A 743 -3.88 27.25 -15.56
C ARG A 743 -5.15 28.09 -15.63
N LEU A 744 -6.29 27.47 -15.94
CA LEU A 744 -7.59 28.14 -15.95
C LEU A 744 -7.98 28.63 -14.54
N ASP A 745 -7.68 27.86 -13.51
CA ASP A 745 -7.88 28.26 -12.11
C ASP A 745 -6.95 29.41 -11.71
N ALA A 746 -5.65 29.34 -12.05
CA ALA A 746 -4.71 30.42 -11.78
C ALA A 746 -5.05 31.72 -12.54
N ALA A 747 -5.56 31.62 -13.77
CA ALA A 747 -6.02 32.76 -14.55
C ALA A 747 -7.27 33.42 -13.94
N SER A 748 -8.13 32.65 -13.27
CA SER A 748 -9.28 33.21 -12.53
C SER A 748 -8.85 34.07 -11.33
N MET A 749 -7.68 33.78 -10.75
CA MET A 749 -7.10 34.53 -9.63
C MET A 749 -6.30 35.78 -10.06
N ALA A 750 -6.01 35.95 -11.35
CA ALA A 750 -5.11 36.99 -11.87
C ALA A 750 -5.81 38.25 -12.41
N HIS A 751 -7.16 38.32 -12.39
CA HIS A 751 -7.88 39.53 -12.84
C HIS A 751 -7.66 40.71 -11.86
N PRO A 752 -7.39 41.94 -12.35
CA PRO A 752 -6.98 43.08 -11.51
C PRO A 752 -7.99 43.53 -10.44
N GLU A 753 -9.24 43.10 -10.53
CA GLU A 753 -10.33 43.45 -9.60
C GLU A 753 -10.48 42.48 -8.42
N VAL A 754 -9.76 41.36 -8.40
CA VAL A 754 -9.77 40.36 -7.31
C VAL A 754 -8.46 40.46 -6.51
N ARG A 755 -8.12 41.67 -6.06
CA ARG A 755 -6.90 41.90 -5.24
C ARG A 755 -7.10 41.72 -3.73
N PHE A 756 -8.31 41.39 -3.27
CA PHE A 756 -8.58 41.19 -1.84
C PHE A 756 -8.40 39.74 -1.32
N ASP A 757 -8.25 38.75 -2.21
CA ASP A 757 -8.35 37.33 -1.82
C ASP A 757 -7.03 36.59 -1.53
N ALA A 758 -5.87 37.15 -1.86
CA ALA A 758 -4.60 36.49 -1.54
C ALA A 758 -4.35 36.36 -0.01
N ALA A 759 -4.91 37.28 0.77
CA ALA A 759 -4.82 37.24 2.24
C ALA A 759 -5.91 36.35 2.87
N SER A 760 -7.10 36.26 2.29
CA SER A 760 -8.22 35.46 2.81
C SER A 760 -8.02 33.96 2.57
N MET A 761 -7.47 33.57 1.41
CA MET A 761 -7.17 32.16 1.08
C MET A 761 -5.95 31.63 1.84
N ALA A 762 -4.93 32.47 2.08
CA ALA A 762 -3.83 32.11 2.97
C ALA A 762 -4.31 31.96 4.43
N LEU A 763 -5.25 32.81 4.87
CA LEU A 763 -5.88 32.71 6.18
C LEU A 763 -6.82 31.50 6.28
N GLN A 764 -7.53 31.11 5.22
CA GLN A 764 -8.38 29.91 5.17
C GLN A 764 -7.55 28.62 5.12
N ALA A 765 -6.44 28.58 4.38
CA ALA A 765 -5.49 27.46 4.44
C ALA A 765 -4.88 27.32 5.84
N ALA A 766 -4.58 28.45 6.51
CA ALA A 766 -4.13 28.47 7.90
C ALA A 766 -5.25 28.09 8.89
N LEU A 767 -6.51 28.48 8.64
CA LEU A 767 -7.69 28.17 9.47
C LEU A 767 -8.13 26.72 9.34
N VAL A 768 -8.06 26.11 8.14
CA VAL A 768 -8.32 24.67 7.94
C VAL A 768 -7.23 23.84 8.62
N SER A 769 -5.97 24.27 8.50
CA SER A 769 -4.83 23.67 9.23
C SER A 769 -4.99 23.79 10.75
N THR A 770 -5.40 24.95 11.27
CA THR A 770 -5.64 25.13 12.72
C THR A 770 -6.92 24.47 13.21
N LYS A 771 -7.98 24.34 12.39
CA LYS A 771 -9.20 23.60 12.76
C LYS A 771 -8.92 22.11 12.85
N ASN A 772 -8.10 21.56 11.95
CA ASN A 772 -7.60 20.18 12.03
C ASN A 772 -6.66 19.98 13.23
N TRP A 773 -5.84 20.97 13.57
CA TRP A 773 -4.97 20.95 14.76
C TRP A 773 -5.75 21.08 16.08
N VAL A 774 -6.79 21.91 16.14
CA VAL A 774 -7.67 22.08 17.32
C VAL A 774 -8.57 20.86 17.51
N ALA A 775 -9.09 20.26 16.43
CA ALA A 775 -9.82 18.98 16.49
C ALA A 775 -8.92 17.84 17.01
N ALA A 776 -7.65 17.78 16.56
CA ALA A 776 -6.66 16.82 17.07
C ALA A 776 -6.28 17.07 18.54
N LYS A 777 -6.39 18.32 19.04
CA LYS A 777 -6.08 18.68 20.43
C LYS A 777 -7.28 18.49 21.37
N PHE A 778 -8.51 18.59 20.87
CA PHE A 778 -9.73 18.29 21.63
C PHE A 778 -10.06 16.80 21.71
N GLN A 779 -9.50 15.95 20.84
CA GLN A 779 -9.53 14.49 21.01
C GLN A 779 -8.42 13.94 21.93
N ARG A 780 -7.46 14.78 22.34
CA ARG A 780 -6.38 14.42 23.30
C ARG A 780 -6.61 14.95 24.72
N LYS A 781 -7.76 15.56 24.99
CA LYS A 781 -8.33 15.77 26.32
C LYS A 781 -9.62 14.98 26.41
#